data_AF-A0A0M4DAM2-F1
#
_entry.id   AF-A0A0M4DAM2-F1
#
_cell.length_a   1.000
_cell.length_b   1.000
_cell.length_c   1.000
_cell.angle_alpha   90.00
_cell.angle_beta   90.00
_cell.angle_gamma   90.00
#
_symmetry.space_group_name_H-M   'P 1'
#
loop_
_entity.id
_entity.type
_entity.pdbx_description
1 polymer ?
#
loop_
_entity_poly.entity_id
_entity_poly.type
_entity_poly.pdbx_seq_one_letter_code
_entity_poly.pdbx_strand_id
1 'polypeptide(L)'
;MLTGDGARVVQLQPGGLRPAAEVPAPAGLHNLPLRPGPFIGRSGELDRLDAVSRGPGGVVVQALHGLGGVGKSTLASYWAATRADGFAPIWWITADSPSAVQHGLAAFAVALEAELSVLLSPPALAERALQWLTCHTDWLIVLDNVIDPADVAPVLARTASHGRFLITSRLATTWQHVTTVLRLDVLAEDEALDLLTRTVAAPGRDLDGAADLCARLGHLPLAVEQAAAYLAQNPLLTPRAYLDLMDRYPAGMYAHGAVGIEDRRTLARVWRPTLDRIAGSLPTAADVLRVLAWYAPDRIPVTLLEGLADPPALSHAIGLLTAYSMVTADASTGTVSIHRLVQALARTPDPDDPHRTPELIAQARDRATAHLRDLTSGQSAEPDWSVLLPHVEALLDHAPAHTDTATTAELLELTGLFFTGLNWSEIRRSVGFFRRALATLERLFGPGHPATLTARDRLADAYVRTRDTEQAVSLWEDALATLERLLGPGHPTTLTTREHLADAQCRAGGTGGAISREQALAALESMLGPDRPGTLTAGDHLALAYFRTEETGFGEGDMRRAVPVWEQAAAALERLLGPDHPTTLSTRHRLALAYSRAGDRGKAIPVYEQTVAAMERVLGAEHPSTLTARLHLNTAYGNAHEPGTRAVSRLEQALADSERQHGPHGLLARPSRNRLIRAYRAAGDFGRAIPLLEREIAISKAQQEHGWIDTEGDDIPGYCIELARAHREAGDPRRAIRILVQELAELAYLPGLGHAHDSDAVPAFRRLLDRALHEHDEEEAGRLADRAVAMLGAGLDRRWRPLLRDDGRR
;
A
#
# COMPACT_ATOMS: atom_id res chain seq x y z
N MET A 1 14.11 73.52 -27.00
CA MET A 1 13.11 74.62 -26.99
C MET A 1 11.71 74.01 -26.99
N LEU A 2 10.75 74.63 -26.32
CA LEU A 2 9.33 74.33 -26.53
C LEU A 2 8.81 75.23 -27.64
N THR A 3 8.18 74.68 -28.66
CA THR A 3 7.50 75.45 -29.71
C THR A 3 6.14 75.94 -29.20
N GLY A 4 5.55 76.94 -29.89
CA GLY A 4 4.30 77.59 -29.48
C GLY A 4 3.06 76.69 -29.42
N ASP A 5 3.16 75.44 -29.86
CA ASP A 5 2.15 74.37 -29.79
C ASP A 5 2.41 73.36 -28.65
N GLY A 6 3.42 73.59 -27.82
CA GLY A 6 3.81 72.69 -26.72
C GLY A 6 4.69 71.51 -27.16
N ALA A 7 5.12 71.44 -28.42
CA ALA A 7 6.05 70.40 -28.86
C ALA A 7 7.49 70.69 -28.37
N ARG A 8 8.18 69.65 -27.92
CA ARG A 8 9.54 69.73 -27.38
C ARG A 8 10.54 69.54 -28.52
N VAL A 9 11.17 70.61 -28.96
CA VAL A 9 12.27 70.59 -29.95
C VAL A 9 13.59 70.38 -29.22
N VAL A 10 14.24 69.23 -29.46
CA VAL A 10 15.59 68.97 -28.99
C VAL A 10 16.56 69.12 -30.16
N GLN A 11 17.52 70.03 -30.03
CA GLN A 11 18.51 70.31 -31.07
C GLN A 11 19.74 69.45 -30.78
N LEU A 12 19.93 68.41 -31.59
CA LEU A 12 21.07 67.49 -31.48
C LEU A 12 22.29 68.12 -32.14
N GLN A 13 23.48 67.90 -31.56
CA GLN A 13 24.74 68.23 -32.21
C GLN A 13 24.88 67.43 -33.52
N PRO A 14 25.59 67.94 -34.54
CA PRO A 14 25.91 67.14 -35.74
C PRO A 14 26.58 65.83 -35.33
N GLY A 15 25.95 64.68 -35.61
CA GLY A 15 26.38 63.35 -35.15
C GLY A 15 25.70 62.80 -33.89
N GLY A 16 24.68 63.48 -33.35
CA GLY A 16 23.97 63.09 -32.11
C GLY A 16 22.99 61.93 -32.21
N LEU A 17 22.78 61.33 -33.40
CA LEU A 17 21.98 60.12 -33.58
C LEU A 17 22.63 59.27 -34.68
N ARG A 18 23.42 58.29 -34.27
CA ARG A 18 24.20 57.43 -35.18
C ARG A 18 23.30 56.34 -35.79
N PRO A 19 23.59 55.79 -36.98
CA PRO A 19 22.96 54.55 -37.44
C PRO A 19 23.17 53.43 -36.42
N ALA A 20 22.15 52.59 -36.19
CA ALA A 20 22.23 51.55 -35.16
C ALA A 20 23.41 50.58 -35.38
N ALA A 21 23.78 50.32 -36.64
CA ALA A 21 24.93 49.49 -37.02
C ALA A 21 26.31 50.11 -36.66
N GLU A 22 26.38 51.41 -36.41
CA GLU A 22 27.62 52.13 -36.09
C GLU A 22 27.77 52.37 -34.57
N VAL A 23 26.82 51.90 -33.77
CA VAL A 23 26.83 52.03 -32.31
C VAL A 23 27.49 50.79 -31.72
N PRO A 24 28.75 50.85 -31.25
CA PRO A 24 29.39 49.72 -30.61
C PRO A 24 28.75 49.44 -29.24
N ALA A 25 28.67 48.17 -28.84
CA ALA A 25 28.34 47.83 -27.47
C ALA A 25 29.46 48.31 -26.52
N PRO A 26 29.14 49.03 -25.43
CA PRO A 26 30.10 49.34 -24.39
C PRO A 26 30.75 48.06 -23.83
N ALA A 27 32.06 48.09 -23.60
CA ALA A 27 32.79 46.93 -23.07
C ALA A 27 32.25 46.53 -21.69
N GLY A 28 31.92 45.24 -21.53
CA GLY A 28 31.37 44.71 -20.27
C GLY A 28 29.92 45.09 -19.99
N LEU A 29 29.15 45.53 -21.00
CA LEU A 29 27.73 45.84 -20.83
C LEU A 29 26.93 44.56 -20.55
N HIS A 30 26.68 44.29 -19.26
CA HIS A 30 25.84 43.19 -18.79
C HIS A 30 24.95 43.64 -17.61
N ASN A 31 23.68 43.22 -17.56
CA ASN A 31 22.75 43.51 -16.46
C ASN A 31 22.19 42.25 -15.78
N LEU A 32 23.03 41.20 -15.64
CA LEU A 32 22.60 39.95 -15.00
C LEU A 32 22.18 40.16 -13.53
N PRO A 33 21.07 39.55 -13.08
CA PRO A 33 20.49 39.81 -11.76
C PRO A 33 21.28 39.21 -10.59
N LEU A 34 22.19 38.26 -10.83
CA LEU A 34 23.04 37.65 -9.80
C LEU A 34 24.51 37.55 -10.25
N ARG A 35 25.44 37.78 -9.32
CA ARG A 35 26.82 37.27 -9.42
C ARG A 35 26.87 35.90 -8.73
N PRO A 36 27.43 34.86 -9.35
CA PRO A 36 27.26 33.50 -8.84
C PRO A 36 28.01 33.31 -7.51
N GLY A 37 27.25 32.93 -6.47
CA GLY A 37 27.76 32.20 -5.31
C GLY A 37 27.89 30.70 -5.62
N PRO A 38 28.01 29.80 -4.62
CA PRO A 38 28.06 28.36 -4.89
C PRO A 38 26.77 27.87 -5.56
N PHE A 39 26.88 27.45 -6.81
CA PHE A 39 25.82 26.78 -7.58
C PHE A 39 26.06 25.27 -7.50
N ILE A 40 25.03 24.50 -7.16
CA ILE A 40 25.14 23.07 -6.87
C ILE A 40 24.39 22.28 -7.93
N GLY A 41 25.06 21.25 -8.46
CA GLY A 41 24.49 20.33 -9.43
C GLY A 41 24.35 20.88 -10.84
N ARG A 42 23.56 20.18 -11.66
CA ARG A 42 23.16 20.56 -13.04
C ARG A 42 24.27 20.62 -14.08
N SER A 43 25.36 19.87 -13.87
CA SER A 43 26.46 19.79 -14.84
C SER A 43 25.97 19.30 -16.21
N GLY A 44 25.12 18.27 -16.23
CA GLY A 44 24.55 17.73 -17.46
C GLY A 44 23.68 18.73 -18.23
N GLU A 45 22.85 19.52 -17.54
CA GLU A 45 22.05 20.56 -18.18
C GLU A 45 22.91 21.73 -18.68
N LEU A 46 23.95 22.12 -17.95
CA LEU A 46 24.93 23.11 -18.41
C LEU A 46 25.66 22.62 -19.68
N ASP A 47 26.07 21.35 -19.71
CA ASP A 47 26.72 20.73 -20.88
C ASP A 47 25.78 20.70 -22.10
N ARG A 48 24.48 20.45 -21.88
CA ARG A 48 23.46 20.52 -22.95
C ARG A 48 23.27 21.93 -23.48
N LEU A 49 23.20 22.94 -22.60
CA LEU A 49 23.15 24.34 -23.00
C LEU A 49 24.38 24.72 -23.83
N ASP A 50 25.56 24.22 -23.45
CA ASP A 50 26.82 24.41 -24.18
C ASP A 50 26.85 23.74 -25.54
N ALA A 51 26.45 22.47 -25.61
CA ALA A 51 26.44 21.69 -26.85
C ALA A 51 25.56 22.38 -27.90
N VAL A 52 24.37 22.83 -27.51
CA VAL A 52 23.44 23.51 -28.39
C VAL A 52 23.92 24.93 -28.73
N SER A 53 24.65 25.60 -27.83
CA SER A 53 25.23 26.93 -28.06
C SER A 53 26.46 26.94 -28.99
N ARG A 54 27.05 25.77 -29.29
CA ARG A 54 28.25 25.61 -30.14
C ARG A 54 27.94 25.15 -31.58
N GLY A 55 26.68 24.89 -31.94
CA GLY A 55 26.30 24.46 -33.30
C GLY A 55 26.50 25.56 -34.36
N PRO A 56 26.93 25.22 -35.60
CA PRO A 56 27.09 26.19 -36.68
C PRO A 56 25.74 26.58 -37.29
N GLY A 57 25.40 27.88 -37.26
CA GLY A 57 24.13 28.41 -37.75
C GLY A 57 23.40 29.18 -36.66
N GLY A 58 23.67 30.48 -36.57
CA GLY A 58 23.17 31.37 -35.54
C GLY A 58 21.66 31.51 -35.58
N VAL A 59 20.98 30.77 -34.70
CA VAL A 59 19.84 31.18 -33.86
C VAL A 59 19.75 30.11 -32.78
N VAL A 60 20.09 30.42 -31.53
CA VAL A 60 19.80 29.52 -30.42
C VAL A 60 18.79 30.24 -29.56
N VAL A 61 17.51 29.95 -29.79
CA VAL A 61 16.48 30.21 -28.78
C VAL A 61 16.47 28.97 -27.88
N GLN A 62 16.60 29.08 -26.58
CA GLN A 62 16.48 27.92 -25.70
C GLN A 62 15.40 28.19 -24.69
N ALA A 63 14.41 27.32 -24.62
CA ALA A 63 13.38 27.44 -23.59
C ALA A 63 13.69 26.48 -22.44
N LEU A 64 14.04 27.03 -21.28
CA LEU A 64 14.06 26.30 -20.02
C LEU A 64 12.63 26.21 -19.50
N HIS A 65 12.12 25.01 -19.29
CA HIS A 65 10.83 24.79 -18.63
C HIS A 65 10.90 23.71 -17.55
N GLY A 66 9.91 23.71 -16.67
CA GLY A 66 9.83 22.83 -15.50
C GLY A 66 9.04 23.48 -14.37
N LEU A 67 8.91 22.77 -13.25
CA LEU A 67 8.12 23.22 -12.10
C LEU A 67 8.56 24.61 -11.58
N GLY A 68 7.63 25.38 -11.03
CA GLY A 68 7.98 26.66 -10.37
C GLY A 68 8.94 26.41 -9.20
N GLY A 69 10.05 27.15 -9.11
CA GLY A 69 11.07 26.94 -8.08
C GLY A 69 12.15 25.91 -8.41
N VAL A 70 12.13 25.28 -9.60
CA VAL A 70 13.14 24.30 -10.03
C VAL A 70 14.51 24.91 -10.40
N GLY A 71 14.62 26.25 -10.42
CA GLY A 71 15.89 26.94 -10.68
C GLY A 71 16.14 27.33 -12.15
N LYS A 72 15.11 27.44 -13.00
CA LYS A 72 15.24 27.90 -14.41
C LYS A 72 16.00 29.22 -14.54
N SER A 73 15.54 30.25 -13.84
CA SER A 73 16.16 31.59 -13.85
C SER A 73 17.57 31.54 -13.23
N THR A 74 17.78 30.72 -12.20
CA THR A 74 19.09 30.51 -11.58
C THR A 74 20.09 29.88 -12.55
N LEU A 75 19.69 28.80 -13.25
CA LEU A 75 20.50 28.15 -14.27
C LEU A 75 20.81 29.10 -15.43
N ALA A 76 19.83 29.84 -15.92
CA ALA A 76 20.02 30.82 -17.00
C ALA A 76 21.01 31.92 -16.60
N SER A 77 20.86 32.47 -15.41
CA SER A 77 21.77 33.50 -14.87
C SER A 77 23.18 32.94 -14.67
N TYR A 78 23.31 31.74 -14.08
CA TYR A 78 24.61 31.09 -13.86
C TYR A 78 25.33 30.77 -15.18
N TRP A 79 24.61 30.20 -16.15
CA TRP A 79 25.14 29.88 -17.47
C TRP A 79 25.63 31.13 -18.20
N ALA A 80 24.83 32.21 -18.19
CA ALA A 80 25.18 33.48 -18.81
C ALA A 80 26.38 34.16 -18.13
N ALA A 81 26.43 34.15 -16.79
CA ALA A 81 27.52 34.78 -16.03
C ALA A 81 28.87 34.08 -16.23
N THR A 82 28.88 32.75 -16.36
CA THR A 82 30.10 31.95 -16.55
C THR A 82 30.62 31.95 -17.99
N ARG A 83 29.90 32.60 -18.92
CA ARG A 83 30.23 32.69 -20.35
C ARG A 83 30.24 34.13 -20.85
N ALA A 84 30.44 35.09 -19.95
CA ALA A 84 30.44 36.52 -20.24
C ALA A 84 31.45 36.91 -21.35
N ASP A 85 32.59 36.20 -21.42
CA ASP A 85 33.63 36.47 -22.41
C ASP A 85 33.26 36.07 -23.85
N GLY A 86 32.16 35.31 -24.03
CA GLY A 86 31.68 34.85 -25.34
C GLY A 86 30.61 35.73 -25.99
N PHE A 87 30.08 36.73 -25.27
CA PHE A 87 28.97 37.59 -25.72
C PHE A 87 29.18 39.04 -25.28
N ALA A 88 28.96 40.00 -26.17
CA ALA A 88 28.98 41.42 -25.86
C ALA A 88 27.84 42.13 -26.63
N PRO A 89 26.72 42.52 -25.98
CA PRO A 89 26.37 42.43 -24.55
C PRO A 89 25.58 41.18 -24.13
N ILE A 90 25.43 40.98 -22.82
CA ILE A 90 24.46 40.03 -22.22
C ILE A 90 23.40 40.82 -21.48
N TRP A 91 22.14 40.73 -21.92
CA TRP A 91 21.06 41.51 -21.34
C TRP A 91 19.89 40.66 -20.82
N TRP A 92 19.50 40.88 -19.58
CA TRP A 92 18.38 40.25 -18.89
C TRP A 92 17.12 41.12 -18.97
N ILE A 93 16.02 40.53 -19.40
CA ILE A 93 14.71 41.15 -19.48
C ILE A 93 13.70 40.24 -18.77
N THR A 94 13.00 40.79 -17.77
CA THR A 94 11.78 40.17 -17.25
C THR A 94 10.69 40.30 -18.30
N ALA A 95 10.22 39.17 -18.82
CA ALA A 95 9.35 39.07 -19.99
C ALA A 95 7.98 38.46 -19.62
N ASP A 96 7.43 38.85 -18.47
CA ASP A 96 6.13 38.36 -17.96
C ASP A 96 4.91 39.05 -18.58
N SER A 97 5.12 40.08 -19.40
CA SER A 97 4.09 40.80 -20.14
C SER A 97 4.69 41.58 -21.31
N PRO A 98 3.89 41.98 -22.33
CA PRO A 98 4.38 42.80 -23.44
C PRO A 98 4.99 44.13 -22.99
N SER A 99 4.39 44.74 -21.95
CA SER A 99 4.89 45.97 -21.35
C SER A 99 6.26 45.76 -20.71
N ALA A 100 6.47 44.67 -19.97
CA ALA A 100 7.76 44.37 -19.35
C ALA A 100 8.86 44.12 -20.40
N VAL A 101 8.54 43.41 -21.49
CA VAL A 101 9.44 43.22 -22.63
C VAL A 101 9.84 44.57 -23.24
N GLN A 102 8.87 45.45 -23.50
CA GLN A 102 9.13 46.79 -24.04
C GLN A 102 10.00 47.62 -23.09
N HIS A 103 9.72 47.60 -21.78
CA HIS A 103 10.53 48.31 -20.80
C HIS A 103 11.96 47.78 -20.73
N GLY A 104 12.16 46.45 -20.81
CA GLY A 104 13.49 45.84 -20.82
C GLY A 104 14.30 46.20 -22.07
N LEU A 105 13.67 46.24 -23.25
CA LEU A 105 14.28 46.70 -24.49
C LEU A 105 14.59 48.20 -24.45
N ALA A 106 13.70 49.02 -23.90
CA ALA A 106 13.96 50.45 -23.73
C ALA A 106 15.16 50.69 -22.80
N ALA A 107 15.25 49.94 -21.69
CA ALA A 107 16.40 50.01 -20.79
C ALA A 107 17.70 49.57 -21.47
N PHE A 108 17.64 48.56 -22.34
CA PHE A 108 18.79 48.15 -23.16
C PHE A 108 19.28 49.27 -24.09
N ALA A 109 18.37 49.93 -24.80
CA ALA A 109 18.71 51.06 -25.67
C ALA A 109 19.34 52.22 -24.88
N VAL A 110 18.82 52.51 -23.68
CA VAL A 110 19.41 53.53 -22.79
C VAL A 110 20.80 53.12 -22.30
N ALA A 111 21.04 51.84 -22.07
CA ALA A 111 22.36 51.36 -21.64
C ALA A 111 23.40 51.39 -22.77
N LEU A 112 22.96 51.24 -24.02
CA LEU A 112 23.79 51.45 -25.21
C LEU A 112 24.07 52.94 -25.46
N GLU A 113 23.03 53.78 -25.37
CA GLU A 113 23.09 55.22 -25.69
C GLU A 113 22.28 56.03 -24.66
N ALA A 114 22.90 56.38 -23.52
CA ALA A 114 22.22 57.03 -22.39
C ALA A 114 21.49 58.35 -22.74
N GLU A 115 22.02 59.08 -23.73
CA GLU A 115 21.49 60.35 -24.21
C GLU A 115 20.09 60.20 -24.83
N LEU A 116 19.74 59.02 -25.37
CA LEU A 116 18.44 58.77 -25.98
C LEU A 116 17.29 58.77 -24.96
N SER A 117 17.57 58.54 -23.68
CA SER A 117 16.55 58.50 -22.62
C SER A 117 15.82 59.83 -22.43
N VAL A 118 16.46 60.95 -22.80
CA VAL A 118 15.88 62.30 -22.71
C VAL A 118 15.15 62.69 -24.01
N LEU A 119 15.42 61.96 -25.10
CA LEU A 119 15.01 62.29 -26.47
C LEU A 119 13.83 61.46 -26.97
N LEU A 120 13.79 60.18 -26.60
CA LEU A 120 12.85 59.20 -27.14
C LEU A 120 11.89 58.70 -26.06
N SER A 121 10.67 58.38 -26.48
CA SER A 121 9.69 57.70 -25.62
C SER A 121 10.08 56.23 -25.39
N PRO A 122 9.59 55.57 -24.33
CA PRO A 122 9.90 54.16 -24.08
C PRO A 122 9.61 53.21 -25.26
N PRO A 123 8.50 53.34 -26.02
CA PRO A 123 8.30 52.54 -27.23
C PRO A 123 9.35 52.81 -28.32
N ALA A 124 9.75 54.08 -28.51
CA ALA A 124 10.76 54.45 -29.50
C ALA A 124 12.17 53.95 -29.10
N LEU A 125 12.48 53.94 -27.79
CA LEU A 125 13.68 53.32 -27.24
C LEU A 125 13.70 51.81 -27.45
N ALA A 126 12.56 51.12 -27.22
CA ALA A 126 12.46 49.69 -27.48
C ALA A 126 12.67 49.37 -28.97
N GLU A 127 12.12 50.17 -29.88
CA GLU A 127 12.38 50.02 -31.31
C GLU A 127 13.84 50.27 -31.68
N ARG A 128 14.48 51.25 -31.04
CA ARG A 128 15.91 51.51 -31.21
C ARG A 128 16.77 50.31 -30.79
N ALA A 129 16.43 49.66 -29.67
CA ALA A 129 17.06 48.42 -29.24
C ALA A 129 16.90 47.30 -30.27
N LEU A 130 15.69 47.12 -30.83
CA LEU A 130 15.45 46.09 -31.85
C LEU A 130 16.27 46.34 -33.12
N GLN A 131 16.37 47.60 -33.58
CA GLN A 131 17.24 47.96 -34.70
C GLN A 131 18.70 47.61 -34.42
N TRP A 132 19.20 47.90 -33.22
CA TRP A 132 20.56 47.54 -32.82
C TRP A 132 20.77 46.03 -32.85
N LEU A 133 19.85 45.24 -32.29
CA LEU A 133 19.91 43.78 -32.27
C LEU A 133 19.92 43.16 -33.68
N THR A 134 19.23 43.77 -34.66
CA THR A 134 19.26 43.29 -36.06
C THR A 134 20.58 43.56 -36.78
N CYS A 135 21.40 44.49 -36.29
CA CYS A 135 22.66 44.88 -36.92
C CYS A 135 23.89 44.17 -36.32
N HIS A 136 23.74 43.46 -35.21
CA HIS A 136 24.84 42.84 -34.47
C HIS A 136 24.57 41.36 -34.20
N THR A 137 25.62 40.56 -34.03
CA THR A 137 25.48 39.10 -33.87
C THR A 137 25.96 38.53 -32.55
N ASP A 138 26.83 39.26 -31.85
CA ASP A 138 27.58 38.71 -30.71
C ASP A 138 26.89 39.00 -29.36
N TRP A 139 25.56 39.07 -29.36
CA TRP A 139 24.76 39.38 -28.17
C TRP A 139 23.95 38.18 -27.66
N LEU A 140 23.66 38.21 -26.36
CA LEU A 140 22.76 37.27 -25.69
C LEU A 140 21.67 38.06 -24.95
N ILE A 141 20.41 37.80 -25.28
CA ILE A 141 19.26 38.30 -24.51
C ILE A 141 18.65 37.15 -23.71
N VAL A 142 18.54 37.32 -22.39
CA VAL A 142 17.80 36.41 -21.52
C VAL A 142 16.39 36.97 -21.31
N LEU A 143 15.38 36.26 -21.80
CA LEU A 143 13.96 36.55 -21.58
C LEU A 143 13.45 35.69 -20.43
N ASP A 144 13.40 36.26 -19.24
CA ASP A 144 13.03 35.56 -18.03
C ASP A 144 11.53 35.62 -17.74
N ASN A 145 10.96 34.50 -17.28
CA ASN A 145 9.58 34.36 -16.88
C ASN A 145 8.57 34.65 -18.01
N VAL A 146 8.85 34.16 -19.22
CA VAL A 146 7.90 34.29 -20.33
C VAL A 146 6.62 33.53 -20.03
N ILE A 147 5.55 34.31 -19.90
CA ILE A 147 4.20 33.88 -19.55
C ILE A 147 3.47 33.40 -20.81
N ASP A 148 3.38 34.23 -21.84
CA ASP A 148 2.82 33.86 -23.15
C ASP A 148 3.90 34.04 -24.23
N PRO A 149 4.20 33.00 -25.03
CA PRO A 149 5.13 33.13 -26.15
C PRO A 149 4.72 34.21 -27.17
N ALA A 150 3.44 34.53 -27.28
CA ALA A 150 2.95 35.62 -28.14
C ALA A 150 3.53 36.98 -27.73
N ASP A 151 3.85 37.19 -26.46
CA ASP A 151 4.38 38.46 -25.94
C ASP A 151 5.81 38.74 -26.44
N VAL A 152 6.56 37.67 -26.75
CA VAL A 152 7.96 37.77 -27.23
C VAL A 152 8.11 37.41 -28.70
N ALA A 153 7.09 36.82 -29.33
CA ALA A 153 7.10 36.46 -30.74
C ALA A 153 7.49 37.62 -31.68
N PRO A 154 7.01 38.88 -31.49
CA PRO A 154 7.42 40.00 -32.33
C PRO A 154 8.93 40.32 -32.24
N VAL A 155 9.53 40.12 -31.06
CA VAL A 155 10.95 40.35 -30.82
C VAL A 155 11.76 39.25 -31.50
N LEU A 156 11.39 37.98 -31.27
CA LEU A 156 12.05 36.82 -31.85
C LEU A 156 11.99 36.84 -33.38
N ALA A 157 10.81 37.09 -33.96
CA ALA A 157 10.63 37.10 -35.42
C ALA A 157 11.54 38.11 -36.14
N ARG A 158 11.91 39.21 -35.48
CA ARG A 158 12.75 40.27 -36.05
C ARG A 158 14.24 40.07 -35.82
N THR A 159 14.64 39.46 -34.70
CA THR A 159 16.02 39.51 -34.21
C THR A 159 16.68 38.15 -34.05
N ALA A 160 15.89 37.06 -34.02
CA ALA A 160 16.42 35.74 -33.71
C ALA A 160 17.52 35.30 -34.69
N SER A 161 17.44 35.66 -35.99
CA SER A 161 18.44 35.37 -37.03
C SER A 161 19.81 36.05 -36.84
N HIS A 162 19.92 36.95 -35.87
CA HIS A 162 21.13 37.76 -35.69
C HIS A 162 21.87 37.39 -34.41
N GLY A 163 21.19 37.09 -33.29
CA GLY A 163 21.84 36.75 -32.01
C GLY A 163 21.25 35.55 -31.29
N ARG A 164 21.39 35.51 -29.96
CA ARG A 164 20.97 34.37 -29.14
C ARG A 164 19.97 34.76 -28.06
N PHE A 165 19.00 33.89 -27.84
CA PHE A 165 17.98 34.03 -26.80
C PHE A 165 18.00 32.87 -25.83
N LEU A 166 18.09 33.16 -24.54
CA LEU A 166 17.79 32.19 -23.50
C LEU A 166 16.46 32.57 -22.85
N ILE A 167 15.46 31.71 -22.97
CA ILE A 167 14.11 31.93 -22.50
C ILE A 167 13.85 31.04 -21.31
N THR A 168 13.30 31.60 -20.23
CA THR A 168 12.75 30.80 -19.13
C THR A 168 11.22 30.89 -19.16
N SER A 169 10.54 29.75 -19.10
CA SER A 169 9.07 29.70 -19.13
C SER A 169 8.54 28.58 -18.23
N ARG A 170 7.26 28.69 -17.85
CA ARG A 170 6.54 27.66 -17.10
C ARG A 170 5.71 26.74 -17.99
N LEU A 171 5.45 27.14 -19.24
CA LEU A 171 4.62 26.42 -20.19
C LEU A 171 5.52 25.68 -21.18
N ALA A 172 5.43 24.34 -21.24
CA ALA A 172 6.32 23.50 -22.04
C ALA A 172 5.93 23.39 -23.52
N THR A 173 4.62 23.25 -23.78
CA THR A 173 4.08 22.78 -25.06
C THR A 173 4.24 23.77 -26.20
N THR A 174 4.19 25.06 -25.91
CA THR A 174 4.22 26.11 -26.94
C THR A 174 5.60 26.35 -27.54
N TRP A 175 6.68 25.97 -26.85
CA TRP A 175 8.05 26.20 -27.32
C TRP A 175 8.58 25.12 -28.25
N GLN A 176 7.98 23.92 -28.26
CA GLN A 176 8.47 22.78 -29.04
C GLN A 176 8.46 23.03 -30.55
N HIS A 177 7.60 23.92 -31.03
CA HIS A 177 7.51 24.33 -32.44
C HIS A 177 8.38 25.55 -32.77
N VAL A 178 8.89 26.24 -31.75
CA VAL A 178 9.65 27.49 -31.90
C VAL A 178 11.13 27.22 -31.72
N THR A 179 11.52 26.29 -30.83
CA THR A 179 12.94 26.06 -30.54
C THR A 179 13.26 24.77 -29.77
N THR A 180 14.55 24.51 -29.51
CA THR A 180 15.03 23.45 -28.61
C THR A 180 14.62 23.75 -27.16
N VAL A 181 13.81 22.84 -26.61
CA VAL A 181 13.27 22.92 -25.26
C VAL A 181 14.11 22.05 -24.32
N LEU A 182 14.64 22.64 -23.25
CA LEU A 182 15.35 21.91 -22.19
C LEU A 182 14.44 21.82 -20.95
N ARG A 183 13.96 20.61 -20.65
CA ARG A 183 13.22 20.31 -19.43
C ARG A 183 14.19 20.23 -18.25
N LEU A 184 13.95 21.05 -17.23
CA LEU A 184 14.61 20.94 -15.94
C LEU A 184 13.74 20.11 -15.00
N ASP A 185 14.33 19.03 -14.49
CA ASP A 185 13.74 18.24 -13.40
C ASP A 185 14.17 18.77 -12.03
N VAL A 186 13.74 18.18 -10.93
CA VAL A 186 14.25 18.48 -9.57
C VAL A 186 15.73 18.12 -9.42
N LEU A 187 16.37 18.51 -8.32
CA LEU A 187 17.77 18.12 -8.06
C LEU A 187 17.85 16.61 -7.76
N ALA A 188 19.01 16.02 -8.03
CA ALA A 188 19.31 14.68 -7.53
C ALA A 188 19.35 14.67 -5.98
N GLU A 189 19.18 13.50 -5.38
CA GLU A 189 19.10 13.35 -3.91
C GLU A 189 20.35 13.89 -3.22
N ASP A 190 21.53 13.56 -3.75
CA ASP A 190 22.84 14.01 -3.26
C ASP A 190 23.03 15.52 -3.46
N GLU A 191 22.66 16.07 -4.62
CA GLU A 191 22.72 17.50 -4.90
C GLU A 191 21.81 18.32 -3.97
N ALA A 192 20.60 17.83 -3.69
CA ALA A 192 19.65 18.47 -2.79
C ALA A 192 20.14 18.43 -1.34
N LEU A 193 20.69 17.29 -0.90
CA LEU A 193 21.27 17.16 0.42
C LEU A 193 22.50 18.07 0.59
N ASP A 194 23.34 18.16 -0.43
CA ASP A 194 24.51 19.03 -0.45
C ASP A 194 24.10 20.51 -0.39
N LEU A 195 23.06 20.91 -1.13
CA LEU A 195 22.48 22.26 -1.05
C LEU A 195 21.99 22.62 0.35
N LEU A 196 21.27 21.70 0.99
CA LEU A 196 20.81 21.90 2.36
C LEU A 196 22.00 22.02 3.30
N THR A 197 22.87 21.01 3.33
CA THR A 197 23.94 20.90 4.32
C THR A 197 24.99 22.01 4.20
N ARG A 198 25.40 22.42 2.99
CA ARG A 198 26.33 23.56 2.82
C ARG A 198 25.76 24.87 3.33
N THR A 199 24.46 25.11 3.10
CA THR A 199 23.80 26.34 3.53
C THR A 199 23.71 26.42 5.04
N VAL A 200 23.54 25.28 5.71
CA VAL A 200 23.44 25.25 7.17
C VAL A 200 24.71 24.88 7.92
N ALA A 201 25.78 24.53 7.21
CA ALA A 201 27.01 24.06 7.81
C ALA A 201 27.58 25.06 8.84
N ALA A 202 27.63 24.62 10.09
CA ALA A 202 28.33 25.27 11.19
C ALA A 202 28.97 24.18 12.08
N PRO A 203 30.12 24.43 12.74
CA PRO A 203 30.76 23.43 13.59
C PRO A 203 29.83 22.92 14.71
N GLY A 204 29.69 21.59 14.83
CA GLY A 204 28.88 20.95 15.88
C GLY A 204 27.37 20.95 15.62
N ARG A 205 26.92 21.34 14.42
CA ARG A 205 25.50 21.36 14.08
C ARG A 205 24.94 19.95 13.87
N ASP A 206 23.81 19.66 14.49
CA ASP A 206 23.06 18.43 14.25
C ASP A 206 22.22 18.53 12.96
N LEU A 207 22.39 17.54 12.09
CA LEU A 207 21.74 17.43 10.77
C LEU A 207 20.87 16.18 10.65
N ASP A 208 20.49 15.56 11.77
CA ASP A 208 19.56 14.44 11.81
C ASP A 208 18.24 14.77 11.07
N GLY A 209 17.86 13.89 10.13
CA GLY A 209 16.69 14.04 9.26
C GLY A 209 16.90 14.91 8.00
N ALA A 210 18.14 15.30 7.65
CA ALA A 210 18.40 16.14 6.47
C ALA A 210 17.93 15.50 5.15
N ALA A 211 18.23 14.21 4.94
CA ALA A 211 17.80 13.49 3.75
C ALA A 211 16.27 13.35 3.69
N ASP A 212 15.63 13.02 4.82
CA ASP A 212 14.17 12.93 4.94
C ASP A 212 13.49 14.28 4.62
N LEU A 213 14.10 15.39 5.05
CA LEU A 213 13.62 16.73 4.74
C LEU A 213 13.72 17.05 3.25
N CYS A 214 14.85 16.75 2.61
CA CYS A 214 15.00 16.89 1.16
C CYS A 214 13.95 16.05 0.40
N ALA A 215 13.74 14.80 0.82
CA ALA A 215 12.74 13.90 0.23
C ALA A 215 11.29 14.39 0.44
N ARG A 216 11.00 15.00 1.60
CA ARG A 216 9.69 15.62 1.88
C ARG A 216 9.42 16.84 1.01
N LEU A 217 10.47 17.63 0.73
CA LEU A 217 10.39 18.80 -0.15
C LEU A 217 10.44 18.42 -1.65
N GLY A 218 10.55 17.13 -1.96
CA GLY A 218 10.64 16.59 -3.32
C GLY A 218 11.91 17.02 -4.05
N HIS A 219 12.99 17.32 -3.32
CA HIS A 219 14.26 17.77 -3.89
C HIS A 219 14.15 19.04 -4.76
N LEU A 220 13.08 19.83 -4.57
CA LEU A 220 12.89 21.08 -5.28
C LEU A 220 13.88 22.14 -4.75
N PRO A 221 14.82 22.67 -5.57
CA PRO A 221 15.88 23.54 -5.08
C PRO A 221 15.39 24.74 -4.27
N LEU A 222 14.37 25.48 -4.75
CA LEU A 222 13.83 26.61 -4.00
C LEU A 222 13.28 26.21 -2.61
N ALA A 223 12.60 25.06 -2.52
CA ALA A 223 12.05 24.57 -1.26
C ALA A 223 13.17 24.18 -0.29
N VAL A 224 14.21 23.52 -0.81
CA VAL A 224 15.40 23.14 -0.05
C VAL A 224 16.16 24.38 0.44
N GLU A 225 16.37 25.38 -0.42
CA GLU A 225 17.01 26.65 -0.04
C GLU A 225 16.24 27.37 1.07
N GLN A 226 14.91 27.37 1.00
CA GLN A 226 14.07 28.00 2.02
C GLN A 226 14.14 27.28 3.36
N ALA A 227 14.03 25.96 3.35
CA ALA A 227 14.18 25.16 4.55
C ALA A 227 15.59 25.32 5.14
N ALA A 228 16.62 25.30 4.31
CA ALA A 228 18.01 25.48 4.71
C ALA A 228 18.28 26.87 5.30
N ALA A 229 17.74 27.94 4.68
CA ALA A 229 17.84 29.30 5.20
C ALA A 229 17.09 29.47 6.53
N TYR A 230 15.91 28.86 6.67
CA TYR A 230 15.17 28.84 7.94
C TYR A 230 15.97 28.13 9.03
N LEU A 231 16.52 26.97 8.71
CA LEU A 231 17.39 26.19 9.59
C LEU A 231 18.68 26.96 9.97
N ALA A 232 19.25 27.72 9.04
CA ALA A 232 20.44 28.55 9.31
C ALA A 232 20.16 29.67 10.32
N GLN A 233 18.95 30.24 10.28
CA GLN A 233 18.50 31.27 11.21
C GLN A 233 18.05 30.71 12.56
N ASN A 234 17.70 29.43 12.62
CA ASN A 234 17.21 28.75 13.81
C ASN A 234 18.20 27.63 14.23
N PRO A 235 19.34 27.98 14.83
CA PRO A 235 20.45 27.04 15.08
C PRO A 235 20.10 25.90 16.06
N LEU A 236 19.03 26.04 16.86
CA LEU A 236 18.55 25.02 17.79
C LEU A 236 17.61 23.99 17.12
N LEU A 237 17.23 24.21 15.86
CA LEU A 237 16.29 23.36 15.15
C LEU A 237 17.04 22.38 14.23
N THR A 238 16.80 21.08 14.43
CA THR A 238 17.29 20.02 13.53
C THR A 238 16.36 19.88 12.33
N PRO A 239 16.83 19.30 11.21
CA PRO A 239 15.96 18.95 10.08
C PRO A 239 14.77 18.07 10.48
N ARG A 240 14.95 17.10 11.39
CA ARG A 240 13.84 16.28 11.92
C ARG A 240 12.81 17.11 12.68
N ALA A 241 13.24 18.04 13.54
CA ALA A 241 12.32 18.93 14.24
C ALA A 241 11.59 19.90 13.27
N TYR A 242 12.21 20.27 12.15
CA TYR A 242 11.57 21.02 11.08
C TYR A 242 10.47 20.20 10.38
N LEU A 243 10.68 18.91 10.13
CA LEU A 243 9.64 18.00 9.63
C LEU A 243 8.43 17.96 10.58
N ASP A 244 8.67 17.86 11.89
CA ASP A 244 7.59 17.88 12.89
C ASP A 244 6.79 19.21 12.89
N LEU A 245 7.44 20.33 12.54
CA LEU A 245 6.77 21.62 12.37
C LEU A 245 5.96 21.65 11.07
N MET A 246 6.47 21.07 9.98
CA MET A 246 5.71 20.95 8.72
C MET A 246 4.46 20.08 8.90
N ASP A 247 4.54 19.02 9.69
CA ASP A 247 3.40 18.12 9.94
C ASP A 247 2.34 18.79 10.82
N ARG A 248 2.74 19.61 11.81
CA ARG A 248 1.81 20.32 12.70
C ARG A 248 1.26 21.62 12.12
N TYR A 249 2.05 22.34 11.33
CA TYR A 249 1.74 23.69 10.86
C TYR A 249 2.04 23.89 9.36
N PRO A 250 1.53 23.03 8.46
CA PRO A 250 1.92 23.03 7.04
C PRO A 250 1.64 24.38 6.35
N ALA A 251 0.48 24.99 6.57
CA ALA A 251 0.14 26.28 5.97
C ALA A 251 1.13 27.39 6.36
N GLY A 252 1.49 27.45 7.64
CA GLY A 252 2.48 28.42 8.15
C GLY A 252 3.87 28.19 7.54
N MET A 253 4.31 26.93 7.49
CA MET A 253 5.63 26.56 6.99
C MET A 253 5.79 26.78 5.48
N TYR A 254 4.71 26.67 4.69
CA TYR A 254 4.77 26.97 3.24
C TYR A 254 4.57 28.46 2.91
N ALA A 255 3.88 29.21 3.77
CA ALA A 255 3.55 30.62 3.53
C ALA A 255 4.64 31.59 4.00
N HIS A 256 5.45 31.22 5.00
CA HIS A 256 6.47 32.09 5.59
C HIS A 256 7.89 31.67 5.20
N GLY A 257 8.67 32.62 4.67
CA GLY A 257 10.11 32.45 4.48
C GLY A 257 10.89 32.81 5.74
N ALA A 258 12.16 32.40 5.78
CA ALA A 258 13.13 32.90 6.75
C ALA A 258 13.26 34.44 6.66
N VAL A 259 13.64 35.11 7.75
CA VAL A 259 13.79 36.58 7.81
C VAL A 259 14.79 37.03 6.74
N GLY A 260 14.38 37.90 5.81
CA GLY A 260 15.24 38.38 4.71
C GLY A 260 15.11 37.62 3.39
N ILE A 261 14.33 36.52 3.33
CA ILE A 261 13.81 36.02 2.05
C ILE A 261 12.70 36.98 1.61
N GLU A 262 12.83 37.57 0.42
CA GLU A 262 11.77 38.45 -0.13
C GLU A 262 10.40 37.75 -0.05
N ASP A 263 9.39 38.43 0.49
CA ASP A 263 8.01 37.95 0.62
C ASP A 263 7.39 37.42 -0.70
N ARG A 264 8.02 37.68 -1.85
CA ARG A 264 7.60 37.17 -3.17
C ARG A 264 8.14 35.76 -3.49
N ARG A 265 9.07 35.21 -2.71
CA ARG A 265 9.73 33.92 -3.00
C ARG A 265 9.13 32.70 -2.31
N THR A 266 8.17 32.84 -1.39
CA THR A 266 7.59 31.69 -0.67
C THR A 266 6.89 30.72 -1.64
N LEU A 267 6.90 29.41 -1.34
CA LEU A 267 6.44 28.37 -2.26
C LEU A 267 5.00 28.61 -2.73
N ALA A 268 4.11 28.94 -1.80
CA ALA A 268 2.71 29.27 -2.11
C ALA A 268 2.59 30.41 -3.12
N ARG A 269 3.39 31.46 -2.96
CA ARG A 269 3.35 32.66 -3.83
C ARG A 269 4.01 32.42 -5.19
N VAL A 270 5.02 31.55 -5.27
CA VAL A 270 5.66 31.21 -6.55
C VAL A 270 4.69 30.45 -7.47
N TRP A 271 3.78 29.65 -6.92
CA TRP A 271 2.84 28.84 -7.69
C TRP A 271 1.49 29.50 -7.96
N ARG A 272 1.07 30.47 -7.14
CA ARG A 272 -0.21 31.17 -7.34
C ARG A 272 -0.43 31.69 -8.77
N PRO A 273 0.52 32.37 -9.46
CA PRO A 273 0.31 32.81 -10.84
C PRO A 273 0.08 31.65 -11.83
N THR A 274 0.66 30.48 -11.57
CA THR A 274 0.43 29.30 -12.40
C THR A 274 -0.98 28.74 -12.17
N LEU A 275 -1.43 28.67 -10.91
CA LEU A 275 -2.79 28.24 -10.57
C LEU A 275 -3.84 29.20 -11.10
N ASP A 276 -3.62 30.53 -11.00
CA ASP A 276 -4.48 31.56 -11.59
C ASP A 276 -4.70 31.33 -13.09
N ARG A 277 -3.64 30.98 -13.83
CA ARG A 277 -3.74 30.71 -15.27
C ARG A 277 -4.37 29.37 -15.60
N ILE A 278 -4.07 28.32 -14.84
CA ILE A 278 -4.74 27.01 -15.01
C ILE A 278 -6.24 27.19 -14.79
N ALA A 279 -6.63 27.78 -13.65
CA ALA A 279 -8.03 28.00 -13.31
C ALA A 279 -8.74 28.96 -14.28
N GLY A 280 -8.07 30.02 -14.73
CA GLY A 280 -8.60 30.95 -15.72
C GLY A 280 -8.79 30.34 -17.10
N SER A 281 -7.97 29.34 -17.48
CA SER A 281 -8.08 28.67 -18.78
C SER A 281 -9.05 27.49 -18.75
N LEU A 282 -8.99 26.66 -17.72
CA LEU A 282 -9.84 25.49 -17.53
C LEU A 282 -10.02 25.22 -16.02
N PRO A 283 -11.12 25.69 -15.40
CA PRO A 283 -11.37 25.52 -13.97
C PRO A 283 -11.31 24.04 -13.52
N THR A 284 -11.78 23.12 -14.36
CA THR A 284 -11.74 21.68 -14.12
C THR A 284 -10.32 21.15 -13.89
N ALA A 285 -9.30 21.76 -14.49
CA ALA A 285 -7.90 21.35 -14.27
C ALA A 285 -7.43 21.67 -12.84
N ALA A 286 -7.87 22.78 -12.25
CA ALA A 286 -7.59 23.09 -10.86
C ALA A 286 -8.33 22.12 -9.91
N ASP A 287 -9.57 21.75 -10.24
CA ASP A 287 -10.33 20.72 -9.50
C ASP A 287 -9.63 19.36 -9.53
N VAL A 288 -9.21 18.90 -10.71
CA VAL A 288 -8.48 17.63 -10.88
C VAL A 288 -7.16 17.66 -10.10
N LEU A 289 -6.42 18.77 -10.13
CA LEU A 289 -5.18 18.91 -9.36
C LEU A 289 -5.43 18.78 -7.85
N ARG A 290 -6.50 19.40 -7.33
CA ARG A 290 -6.87 19.32 -5.91
C ARG A 290 -7.29 17.90 -5.50
N VAL A 291 -7.96 17.16 -6.38
CA VAL A 291 -8.33 15.75 -6.12
C VAL A 291 -7.09 14.85 -6.12
N LEU A 292 -6.22 14.99 -7.13
CA LEU A 292 -4.94 14.28 -7.21
C LEU A 292 -4.06 14.49 -5.98
N ALA A 293 -4.20 15.64 -5.31
CA ALA A 293 -3.45 15.95 -4.11
C ALA A 293 -3.76 15.03 -2.90
N TRP A 294 -4.84 14.24 -2.97
CA TRP A 294 -5.23 13.30 -1.92
C TRP A 294 -4.80 11.85 -2.18
N TYR A 295 -4.25 11.55 -3.35
CA TYR A 295 -3.80 10.19 -3.70
C TYR A 295 -2.29 10.01 -3.47
N ALA A 296 -1.78 8.78 -3.60
CA ALA A 296 -0.32 8.57 -3.63
C ALA A 296 0.33 9.40 -4.76
N PRO A 297 1.56 9.91 -4.59
CA PRO A 297 2.17 10.86 -5.53
C PRO A 297 2.51 10.25 -6.89
N ASP A 298 2.70 8.93 -6.97
CA ASP A 298 3.20 8.25 -8.16
C ASP A 298 2.20 7.21 -8.67
N ARG A 299 2.25 6.92 -9.98
CA ARG A 299 1.48 5.87 -10.66
C ARG A 299 -0.04 5.94 -10.43
N ILE A 300 -0.62 7.13 -10.36
CA ILE A 300 -2.06 7.32 -10.24
C ILE A 300 -2.71 6.93 -11.58
N PRO A 301 -3.48 5.84 -11.67
CA PRO A 301 -4.18 5.50 -12.91
C PRO A 301 -5.17 6.59 -13.30
N VAL A 302 -5.24 6.92 -14.60
CA VAL A 302 -6.25 7.87 -15.09
C VAL A 302 -7.68 7.37 -14.86
N THR A 303 -7.87 6.06 -14.76
CA THR A 303 -9.16 5.43 -14.39
C THR A 303 -9.65 5.85 -13.00
N LEU A 304 -8.76 6.24 -12.07
CA LEU A 304 -9.17 6.81 -10.77
C LEU A 304 -9.76 8.22 -10.88
N LEU A 305 -9.56 8.88 -12.02
CA LEU A 305 -10.02 10.23 -12.29
C LEU A 305 -11.29 10.23 -13.14
N GLU A 306 -11.70 9.07 -13.67
CA GLU A 306 -12.93 8.93 -14.43
C GLU A 306 -14.14 9.28 -13.56
N GLY A 307 -15.05 10.09 -14.10
CA GLY A 307 -16.20 10.62 -13.38
C GLY A 307 -15.98 11.96 -12.68
N LEU A 308 -14.73 12.46 -12.57
CA LEU A 308 -14.48 13.85 -12.11
C LEU A 308 -14.93 14.90 -13.13
N ALA A 309 -14.90 14.53 -14.41
CA ALA A 309 -15.38 15.32 -15.54
C ALA A 309 -15.72 14.39 -16.71
N ASP A 310 -16.33 14.91 -17.77
CA ASP A 310 -16.46 14.16 -19.01
C ASP A 310 -15.07 13.81 -19.59
N PRO A 311 -14.91 12.67 -20.30
CA PRO A 311 -13.60 12.20 -20.74
C PRO A 311 -12.78 13.22 -21.56
N PRO A 312 -13.37 14.01 -22.49
CA PRO A 312 -12.67 15.10 -23.17
C PRO A 312 -12.17 16.19 -22.21
N ALA A 313 -13.00 16.66 -21.28
CA ALA A 313 -12.60 17.67 -20.31
C ALA A 313 -11.50 17.18 -19.37
N LEU A 314 -11.56 15.92 -18.92
CA LEU A 314 -10.53 15.29 -18.10
C LEU A 314 -9.19 15.19 -18.85
N SER A 315 -9.24 14.76 -20.12
CA SER A 315 -8.04 14.66 -20.96
C SER A 315 -7.39 16.03 -21.18
N HIS A 316 -8.19 17.08 -21.44
CA HIS A 316 -7.70 18.45 -21.52
C HIS A 316 -7.14 18.96 -20.18
N ALA A 317 -7.77 18.62 -19.06
CA ALA A 317 -7.26 18.97 -17.74
C ALA A 317 -5.88 18.37 -17.47
N ILE A 318 -5.70 17.07 -17.69
CA ILE A 318 -4.41 16.37 -17.53
C ILE A 318 -3.35 16.96 -18.48
N GLY A 319 -3.73 17.23 -19.74
CA GLY A 319 -2.86 17.87 -20.72
C GLY A 319 -2.39 19.25 -20.28
N LEU A 320 -3.29 20.09 -19.77
CA LEU A 320 -2.96 21.42 -19.27
C LEU A 320 -2.06 21.36 -18.03
N LEU A 321 -2.36 20.48 -17.08
CA LEU A 321 -1.51 20.28 -15.89
C LEU A 321 -0.11 19.79 -16.27
N THR A 322 -0.01 18.90 -17.26
CA THR A 322 1.28 18.42 -17.79
C THR A 322 2.06 19.54 -18.48
N ALA A 323 1.38 20.39 -19.25
CA ALA A 323 1.99 21.53 -19.93
C ALA A 323 2.62 22.54 -18.95
N TYR A 324 2.02 22.70 -17.77
CA TYR A 324 2.55 23.52 -16.67
C TYR A 324 3.47 22.77 -15.71
N SER A 325 3.83 21.51 -16.02
CA SER A 325 4.67 20.64 -15.18
C SER A 325 4.11 20.43 -13.75
N MET A 326 2.79 20.54 -13.57
CA MET A 326 2.12 20.23 -12.29
C MET A 326 1.96 18.74 -12.08
N VAL A 327 1.85 17.99 -13.18
CA VAL A 327 1.83 16.53 -13.20
C VAL A 327 2.73 16.01 -14.32
N THR A 328 3.14 14.75 -14.21
CA THR A 328 3.81 14.01 -15.28
C THR A 328 2.93 12.84 -15.68
N ALA A 329 2.46 12.85 -16.93
CA ALA A 329 1.69 11.74 -17.50
C ALA A 329 2.63 10.71 -18.14
N ASP A 330 2.38 9.43 -17.86
CA ASP A 330 3.00 8.29 -18.53
C ASP A 330 1.95 7.59 -19.40
N ALA A 331 2.04 7.85 -20.70
CA ALA A 331 1.12 7.27 -21.69
C ALA A 331 1.27 5.74 -21.83
N SER A 332 2.42 5.17 -21.47
CA SER A 332 2.66 3.72 -21.61
C SER A 332 1.92 2.91 -20.55
N THR A 333 1.79 3.47 -19.35
CA THR A 333 1.09 2.85 -18.22
C THR A 333 -0.31 3.41 -18.01
N GLY A 334 -0.67 4.51 -18.68
CA GLY A 334 -1.94 5.20 -18.46
C GLY A 334 -2.03 5.83 -17.07
N THR A 335 -0.89 6.27 -16.52
CA THR A 335 -0.79 6.83 -15.17
C THR A 335 -0.33 8.29 -15.18
N VAL A 336 -0.58 8.97 -14.07
CA VAL A 336 -0.15 10.33 -13.80
C VAL A 336 0.59 10.33 -12.46
N SER A 337 1.66 11.12 -12.36
CA SER A 337 2.39 11.37 -11.12
C SER A 337 2.37 12.86 -10.81
N ILE A 338 2.26 13.21 -9.53
CA ILE A 338 2.24 14.58 -9.02
C ILE A 338 3.45 14.79 -8.10
N HIS A 339 4.14 15.90 -8.28
CA HIS A 339 5.27 16.21 -7.43
C HIS A 339 4.81 16.39 -5.97
N ARG A 340 5.48 15.74 -5.00
CA ARG A 340 5.07 15.70 -3.59
C ARG A 340 4.76 17.05 -2.98
N LEU A 341 5.55 18.08 -3.30
CA LEU A 341 5.30 19.44 -2.81
C LEU A 341 4.09 20.10 -3.48
N VAL A 342 3.83 19.82 -4.77
CA VAL A 342 2.62 20.29 -5.50
C VAL A 342 1.39 19.71 -4.83
N GLN A 343 1.43 18.42 -4.59
CA GLN A 343 0.42 17.70 -3.83
C GLN A 343 0.24 18.29 -2.42
N ALA A 344 1.31 18.49 -1.66
CA ALA A 344 1.24 19.00 -0.30
C ALA A 344 0.63 20.41 -0.23
N LEU A 345 0.99 21.30 -1.16
CA LEU A 345 0.39 22.64 -1.23
C LEU A 345 -1.06 22.59 -1.71
N ALA A 346 -1.37 21.80 -2.75
CA ALA A 346 -2.71 21.69 -3.31
C ALA A 346 -3.76 21.10 -2.35
N ARG A 347 -3.34 20.38 -1.29
CA ARG A 347 -4.21 19.88 -0.22
C ARG A 347 -4.16 20.69 1.08
N THR A 348 -3.24 21.67 1.20
CA THR A 348 -3.12 22.48 2.41
C THR A 348 -3.98 23.73 2.28
N PRO A 349 -4.99 23.92 3.14
CA PRO A 349 -5.89 25.06 3.06
C PRO A 349 -5.17 26.36 3.40
N ASP A 350 -5.50 27.41 2.67
CA ASP A 350 -4.97 28.76 2.81
C ASP A 350 -6.11 29.76 2.52
N PRO A 351 -6.67 30.42 3.55
CA PRO A 351 -7.78 31.36 3.38
C PRO A 351 -7.48 32.54 2.46
N ASP A 352 -6.21 32.92 2.31
CA ASP A 352 -5.77 34.06 1.49
C ASP A 352 -5.52 33.66 0.02
N ASP A 353 -5.63 32.38 -0.31
CA ASP A 353 -5.43 31.83 -1.65
C ASP A 353 -6.78 31.38 -2.28
N PRO A 354 -7.21 31.99 -3.39
CA PRO A 354 -8.50 31.67 -4.02
C PRO A 354 -8.58 30.23 -4.54
N HIS A 355 -7.45 29.55 -4.74
CA HIS A 355 -7.41 28.17 -5.23
C HIS A 355 -7.33 27.13 -4.12
N ARG A 356 -7.13 27.55 -2.87
CA ARG A 356 -6.91 26.65 -1.73
C ARG A 356 -7.73 27.04 -0.51
N THR A 357 -8.92 27.62 -0.72
CA THR A 357 -9.83 27.90 0.40
C THR A 357 -10.18 26.60 1.13
N PRO A 358 -10.44 26.63 2.45
CA PRO A 358 -10.80 25.44 3.22
C PRO A 358 -11.94 24.62 2.61
N GLU A 359 -12.92 25.28 2.00
CA GLU A 359 -14.07 24.66 1.34
C GLU A 359 -13.66 23.88 0.09
N LEU A 360 -12.83 24.47 -0.77
CA LEU A 360 -12.36 23.81 -2.00
C LEU A 360 -11.49 22.59 -1.68
N ILE A 361 -10.67 22.69 -0.64
CA ILE A 361 -9.84 21.58 -0.17
C ILE A 361 -10.70 20.45 0.41
N ALA A 362 -11.70 20.78 1.23
CA ALA A 362 -12.64 19.79 1.77
C ALA A 362 -13.47 19.11 0.67
N GLN A 363 -13.97 19.87 -0.30
CA GLN A 363 -14.70 19.32 -1.46
C GLN A 363 -13.83 18.39 -2.29
N ALA A 364 -12.56 18.75 -2.52
CA ALA A 364 -11.62 17.90 -3.26
C ALA A 364 -11.34 16.59 -2.52
N ARG A 365 -11.15 16.63 -1.19
CA ARG A 365 -11.03 15.42 -0.36
C ARG A 365 -12.26 14.54 -0.50
N ASP A 366 -13.45 15.12 -0.31
CA ASP A 366 -14.69 14.35 -0.31
C ASP A 366 -14.97 13.71 -1.68
N ARG A 367 -14.66 14.41 -2.77
CA ARG A 367 -14.66 13.85 -4.13
C ARG A 367 -13.66 12.71 -4.27
N ALA A 368 -12.41 12.90 -3.82
CA ALA A 368 -11.37 11.86 -3.88
C ALA A 368 -11.80 10.58 -3.13
N THR A 369 -12.39 10.73 -1.95
CA THR A 369 -12.94 9.63 -1.13
C THR A 369 -14.10 8.95 -1.85
N ALA A 370 -15.03 9.71 -2.42
CA ALA A 370 -16.20 9.16 -3.12
C ALA A 370 -15.78 8.30 -4.33
N HIS A 371 -14.82 8.76 -5.14
CA HIS A 371 -14.31 8.00 -6.27
C HIS A 371 -13.64 6.70 -5.86
N LEU A 372 -12.78 6.71 -4.83
CA LEU A 372 -12.20 5.48 -4.30
C LEU A 372 -13.27 4.53 -3.79
N ARG A 373 -14.29 5.03 -3.07
CA ARG A 373 -15.41 4.23 -2.57
C ARG A 373 -16.21 3.60 -3.71
N ASP A 374 -16.55 4.35 -4.75
CA ASP A 374 -17.28 3.83 -5.92
C ASP A 374 -16.49 2.70 -6.62
N LEU A 375 -15.19 2.88 -6.82
CA LEU A 375 -14.34 1.87 -7.45
C LEU A 375 -14.18 0.61 -6.59
N THR A 376 -14.16 0.75 -5.26
CA THR A 376 -14.12 -0.41 -4.34
C THR A 376 -15.46 -1.16 -4.21
N SER A 377 -16.59 -0.55 -4.61
CA SER A 377 -17.94 -1.11 -4.41
C SER A 377 -18.65 -1.52 -5.70
N GLY A 378 -17.97 -1.48 -6.86
CA GLY A 378 -18.53 -1.77 -8.18
C GLY A 378 -19.08 -3.20 -8.36
N GLN A 379 -20.18 -3.33 -9.12
CA GLN A 379 -21.01 -4.56 -9.22
C GLN A 379 -20.50 -5.67 -10.17
N SER A 380 -19.29 -5.60 -10.75
CA SER A 380 -18.92 -6.57 -11.83
C SER A 380 -17.50 -7.14 -11.83
N ALA A 381 -16.62 -6.73 -10.91
CA ALA A 381 -15.34 -7.40 -10.69
C ALA A 381 -14.85 -7.12 -9.25
N GLU A 382 -14.09 -8.04 -8.66
CA GLU A 382 -13.34 -7.73 -7.44
C GLU A 382 -12.43 -6.52 -7.71
N PRO A 383 -12.44 -5.49 -6.85
CA PRO A 383 -11.61 -4.31 -7.04
C PRO A 383 -10.13 -4.66 -6.97
N ASP A 384 -9.32 -4.05 -7.85
CA ASP A 384 -7.87 -4.23 -7.84
C ASP A 384 -7.25 -3.44 -6.69
N TRP A 385 -7.22 -4.05 -5.52
CA TRP A 385 -6.64 -3.48 -4.32
C TRP A 385 -5.14 -3.20 -4.45
N SER A 386 -4.42 -3.88 -5.34
CA SER A 386 -2.98 -3.60 -5.55
C SER A 386 -2.76 -2.19 -6.13
N VAL A 387 -3.72 -1.72 -6.92
CA VAL A 387 -3.74 -0.38 -7.50
C VAL A 387 -4.36 0.64 -6.55
N LEU A 388 -5.47 0.28 -5.88
CA LEU A 388 -6.23 1.24 -5.06
C LEU A 388 -5.60 1.52 -3.69
N LEU A 389 -5.00 0.52 -3.05
CA LEU A 389 -4.55 0.60 -1.67
C LEU A 389 -3.55 1.74 -1.40
N PRO A 390 -2.51 1.98 -2.22
CA PRO A 390 -1.60 3.10 -2.00
C PRO A 390 -2.31 4.46 -1.97
N HIS A 391 -3.36 4.63 -2.78
CA HIS A 391 -4.12 5.88 -2.84
C HIS A 391 -5.12 6.01 -1.68
N VAL A 392 -5.71 4.89 -1.22
CA VAL A 392 -6.55 4.86 0.00
C VAL A 392 -5.71 5.21 1.22
N GLU A 393 -4.54 4.60 1.39
CA GLU A 393 -3.63 4.87 2.51
C GLU A 393 -3.15 6.33 2.49
N ALA A 394 -2.71 6.83 1.34
CA ALA A 394 -2.33 8.24 1.21
C ALA A 394 -3.47 9.20 1.57
N LEU A 395 -4.70 8.92 1.13
CA LEU A 395 -5.86 9.75 1.45
C LEU A 395 -6.11 9.76 2.97
N LEU A 396 -6.07 8.60 3.60
CA LEU A 396 -6.35 8.45 5.04
C LEU A 396 -5.23 9.02 5.92
N ASP A 397 -3.97 8.93 5.49
CA ASP A 397 -2.82 9.51 6.19
C ASP A 397 -2.86 11.03 6.19
N HIS A 398 -3.40 11.64 5.13
CA HIS A 398 -3.46 13.08 4.99
C HIS A 398 -4.78 13.70 5.47
N ALA A 399 -5.88 12.94 5.48
CA ALA A 399 -7.16 13.39 6.00
C ALA A 399 -7.19 13.21 7.53
N PRO A 400 -7.33 14.29 8.32
CA PRO A 400 -7.48 14.15 9.77
C PRO A 400 -8.80 13.44 10.11
N ALA A 401 -8.79 12.50 11.06
CA ALA A 401 -9.96 11.67 11.41
C ALA A 401 -11.22 12.47 11.81
N HIS A 402 -11.05 13.67 12.39
CA HIS A 402 -12.18 14.54 12.74
C HIS A 402 -12.93 15.10 11.52
N THR A 403 -12.32 15.02 10.34
CA THR A 403 -12.88 15.50 9.08
C THR A 403 -13.55 14.40 8.25
N ASP A 404 -13.51 13.15 8.73
CA ASP A 404 -14.08 12.00 8.03
C ASP A 404 -15.59 12.18 7.79
N THR A 405 -16.05 11.72 6.64
CA THR A 405 -17.48 11.71 6.24
C THR A 405 -18.06 10.31 6.34
N ALA A 406 -19.38 10.17 6.13
CA ALA A 406 -20.02 8.86 6.03
C ALA A 406 -19.39 8.01 4.91
N THR A 407 -19.08 8.62 3.76
CA THR A 407 -18.37 7.98 2.64
C THR A 407 -16.94 7.56 3.03
N THR A 408 -16.29 8.31 3.92
CA THR A 408 -14.97 7.92 4.45
C THR A 408 -15.10 6.67 5.33
N ALA A 409 -16.13 6.60 6.17
CA ALA A 409 -16.40 5.41 6.97
C ALA A 409 -16.69 4.18 6.09
N GLU A 410 -17.49 4.32 5.03
CA GLU A 410 -17.74 3.24 4.07
C GLU A 410 -16.45 2.73 3.41
N LEU A 411 -15.59 3.65 2.94
CA LEU A 411 -14.29 3.28 2.36
C LEU A 411 -13.39 2.56 3.38
N LEU A 412 -13.34 3.04 4.62
CA LEU A 412 -12.61 2.39 5.71
C LEU A 412 -13.14 0.99 6.00
N GLU A 413 -14.46 0.80 6.01
CA GLU A 413 -15.08 -0.52 6.20
C GLU A 413 -14.74 -1.48 5.06
N LEU A 414 -14.85 -1.04 3.80
CA LEU A 414 -14.48 -1.86 2.64
C LEU A 414 -12.99 -2.25 2.66
N THR A 415 -12.12 -1.31 3.02
CA THR A 415 -10.67 -1.55 3.16
C THR A 415 -10.39 -2.52 4.30
N GLY A 416 -11.06 -2.36 5.44
CA GLY A 416 -10.97 -3.30 6.56
C GLY A 416 -11.38 -4.71 6.16
N LEU A 417 -12.52 -4.84 5.45
CA LEU A 417 -13.00 -6.13 4.94
C LEU A 417 -12.01 -6.79 3.99
N PHE A 418 -11.39 -6.04 3.08
CA PHE A 418 -10.33 -6.57 2.23
C PHE A 418 -9.19 -7.20 3.05
N PHE A 419 -8.66 -6.48 4.04
CA PHE A 419 -7.59 -7.00 4.91
C PHE A 419 -8.04 -8.19 5.77
N THR A 420 -9.33 -8.31 6.10
CA THR A 420 -9.83 -9.51 6.77
C THR A 420 -9.74 -10.76 5.90
N GLY A 421 -9.83 -10.65 4.57
CA GLY A 421 -9.73 -11.79 3.65
C GLY A 421 -8.32 -12.33 3.41
N LEU A 422 -7.29 -11.68 3.96
CA LEU A 422 -5.88 -12.00 3.72
C LEU A 422 -5.24 -12.82 4.87
N ASN A 423 -3.90 -12.93 4.87
CA ASN A 423 -3.14 -13.65 5.90
C ASN A 423 -3.21 -12.98 7.30
N TRP A 424 -2.75 -13.68 8.34
CA TRP A 424 -2.82 -13.21 9.74
C TRP A 424 -2.22 -11.83 9.98
N SER A 425 -1.10 -11.50 9.32
CA SER A 425 -0.43 -10.21 9.51
C SER A 425 -1.29 -9.05 9.02
N GLU A 426 -1.96 -9.26 7.88
CA GLU A 426 -2.86 -8.31 7.26
C GLU A 426 -4.17 -8.13 8.05
N ILE A 427 -4.68 -9.19 8.70
CA ILE A 427 -5.86 -9.09 9.57
C ILE A 427 -5.66 -8.06 10.70
N ARG A 428 -4.45 -7.94 11.26
CA ARG A 428 -4.16 -6.89 12.27
C ARG A 428 -4.33 -5.47 11.74
N ARG A 429 -4.06 -5.23 10.45
CA ARG A 429 -4.22 -3.91 9.82
C ARG A 429 -5.69 -3.52 9.73
N SER A 430 -6.60 -4.49 9.53
CA SER A 430 -8.05 -4.26 9.47
C SER A 430 -8.61 -3.54 10.72
N VAL A 431 -8.06 -3.84 11.90
CA VAL A 431 -8.47 -3.24 13.18
C VAL A 431 -8.31 -1.72 13.15
N GLY A 432 -7.22 -1.21 12.56
CA GLY A 432 -6.98 0.23 12.43
C GLY A 432 -8.07 0.93 11.62
N PHE A 433 -8.45 0.33 10.49
CA PHE A 433 -9.50 0.85 9.61
C PHE A 433 -10.88 0.79 10.27
N PHE A 434 -11.27 -0.36 10.84
CA PHE A 434 -12.56 -0.50 11.52
C PHE A 434 -12.70 0.41 12.74
N ARG A 435 -11.63 0.60 13.51
CA ARG A 435 -11.62 1.51 14.67
C ARG A 435 -11.88 2.95 14.23
N ARG A 436 -11.24 3.41 13.15
CA ARG A 436 -11.48 4.75 12.60
C ARG A 436 -12.90 4.88 12.03
N ALA A 437 -13.39 3.85 11.33
CA ALA A 437 -14.76 3.82 10.80
C ALA A 437 -15.80 3.94 11.93
N LEU A 438 -15.65 3.14 12.99
CA LEU A 438 -16.55 3.17 14.16
C LEU A 438 -16.54 4.55 14.82
N ALA A 439 -15.36 5.12 15.10
CA ALA A 439 -15.26 6.45 15.71
C ALA A 439 -15.93 7.54 14.84
N THR A 440 -15.80 7.44 13.52
CA THR A 440 -16.45 8.34 12.56
C THR A 440 -17.97 8.19 12.59
N LEU A 441 -18.50 6.96 12.56
CA LEU A 441 -19.94 6.70 12.58
C LEU A 441 -20.59 7.06 13.93
N GLU A 442 -19.90 6.82 15.04
CA GLU A 442 -20.33 7.26 16.37
C GLU A 442 -20.44 8.79 16.45
N ARG A 443 -19.45 9.52 15.90
CA ARG A 443 -19.47 10.99 15.86
C ARG A 443 -20.60 11.52 14.97
N LEU A 444 -20.84 10.90 13.81
CA LEU A 444 -21.81 11.39 12.81
C LEU A 444 -23.26 11.04 13.15
N PHE A 445 -23.51 9.82 13.64
CA PHE A 445 -24.86 9.26 13.80
C PHE A 445 -25.18 8.83 15.23
N GLY A 446 -24.19 8.81 16.13
CA GLY A 446 -24.34 8.32 17.50
C GLY A 446 -24.18 6.80 17.62
N PRO A 447 -24.08 6.29 18.87
CA PRO A 447 -23.80 4.87 19.15
C PRO A 447 -24.95 3.92 18.79
N GLY A 448 -26.19 4.41 18.72
CA GLY A 448 -27.37 3.60 18.45
C GLY A 448 -27.79 3.50 16.99
N HIS A 449 -27.07 4.16 16.06
CA HIS A 449 -27.41 4.12 14.65
C HIS A 449 -27.06 2.74 14.04
N PRO A 450 -27.89 2.18 13.13
CA PRO A 450 -27.63 0.87 12.54
C PRO A 450 -26.23 0.71 11.94
N ALA A 451 -25.76 1.71 11.17
CA ALA A 451 -24.40 1.69 10.60
C ALA A 451 -23.30 1.63 11.68
N THR A 452 -23.47 2.36 12.79
CA THR A 452 -22.53 2.35 13.91
C THR A 452 -22.48 0.99 14.59
N LEU A 453 -23.64 0.33 14.75
CA LEU A 453 -23.73 -1.01 15.31
C LEU A 453 -23.08 -2.05 14.39
N THR A 454 -23.27 -1.94 13.07
CA THR A 454 -22.56 -2.79 12.09
C THR A 454 -21.06 -2.59 12.13
N ALA A 455 -20.56 -1.35 12.21
CA ALA A 455 -19.13 -1.09 12.32
C ALA A 455 -18.55 -1.64 13.64
N ARG A 456 -19.32 -1.56 14.74
CA ARG A 456 -18.94 -2.14 16.05
C ARG A 456 -18.81 -3.66 15.96
N ASP A 457 -19.77 -4.32 15.30
CA ASP A 457 -19.76 -5.76 15.06
C ASP A 457 -18.54 -6.19 14.22
N ARG A 458 -18.22 -5.46 13.14
CA ARG A 458 -17.04 -5.71 12.31
C ARG A 458 -15.72 -5.54 13.04
N LEU A 459 -15.61 -4.51 13.89
CA LEU A 459 -14.42 -4.31 14.73
C LEU A 459 -14.26 -5.44 15.75
N ALA A 460 -15.35 -5.89 16.37
CA ALA A 460 -15.34 -6.99 17.32
C ALA A 460 -14.93 -8.32 16.64
N ASP A 461 -15.45 -8.60 15.44
CA ASP A 461 -15.02 -9.77 14.65
C ASP A 461 -13.51 -9.71 14.32
N ALA A 462 -13.00 -8.54 13.91
CA ALA A 462 -11.56 -8.36 13.66
C ALA A 462 -10.71 -8.64 14.92
N TYR A 463 -11.18 -8.25 16.10
CA TYR A 463 -10.52 -8.58 17.37
C TYR A 463 -10.55 -10.08 17.69
N VAL A 464 -11.67 -10.77 17.44
CA VAL A 464 -11.74 -12.24 17.58
C VAL A 464 -10.72 -12.92 16.65
N ARG A 465 -10.62 -12.47 15.40
CA ARG A 465 -9.69 -13.04 14.40
C ARG A 465 -8.22 -12.77 14.73
N THR A 466 -7.93 -11.70 15.47
CA THR A 466 -6.59 -11.37 15.97
C THR A 466 -6.27 -11.97 17.36
N ARG A 467 -7.19 -12.75 17.94
CA ARG A 467 -7.13 -13.35 19.29
C ARG A 467 -7.16 -12.35 20.45
N ASP A 468 -7.62 -11.14 20.21
CA ASP A 468 -7.90 -10.17 21.28
C ASP A 468 -9.37 -10.27 21.72
N THR A 469 -9.71 -11.39 22.36
CA THR A 469 -11.10 -11.72 22.69
C THR A 469 -11.69 -10.79 23.75
N GLU A 470 -10.89 -10.16 24.60
CA GLU A 470 -11.38 -9.23 25.63
C GLU A 470 -12.00 -7.97 25.00
N GLN A 471 -11.33 -7.38 24.01
CA GLN A 471 -11.86 -6.21 23.28
C GLN A 471 -13.12 -6.56 22.49
N ALA A 472 -13.17 -7.75 21.89
CA ALA A 472 -14.36 -8.22 21.18
C ALA A 472 -15.58 -8.36 22.12
N VAL A 473 -15.38 -8.96 23.31
CA VAL A 473 -16.43 -9.10 24.33
C VAL A 473 -16.97 -7.73 24.73
N SER A 474 -16.09 -6.79 25.08
CA SER A 474 -16.51 -5.44 25.50
C SER A 474 -17.34 -4.73 24.43
N LEU A 475 -16.91 -4.79 23.16
CA LEU A 475 -17.65 -4.16 22.06
C LEU A 475 -19.03 -4.79 21.84
N TRP A 476 -19.14 -6.12 21.92
CA TRP A 476 -20.43 -6.80 21.75
C TRP A 476 -21.35 -6.65 22.97
N GLU A 477 -20.82 -6.51 24.19
CA GLU A 477 -21.62 -6.15 25.38
C GLU A 477 -22.26 -4.76 25.21
N ASP A 478 -21.47 -3.78 24.77
CA ASP A 478 -21.97 -2.42 24.48
C ASP A 478 -23.02 -2.41 23.36
N ALA A 479 -22.78 -3.16 22.27
CA ALA A 479 -23.74 -3.31 21.16
C ALA A 479 -25.04 -3.96 21.63
N LEU A 480 -24.93 -5.04 22.43
CA LEU A 480 -26.08 -5.78 22.94
C LEU A 480 -26.94 -4.91 23.85
N ALA A 481 -26.33 -4.20 24.81
CA ALA A 481 -27.06 -3.30 25.69
C ALA A 481 -27.82 -2.21 24.91
N THR A 482 -27.22 -1.71 23.83
CA THR A 482 -27.84 -0.72 22.95
C THR A 482 -28.99 -1.32 22.14
N LEU A 483 -28.81 -2.51 21.55
CA LEU A 483 -29.81 -3.21 20.76
C LEU A 483 -30.99 -3.70 21.60
N GLU A 484 -30.75 -4.19 22.82
CA GLU A 484 -31.81 -4.57 23.75
C GLU A 484 -32.71 -3.39 24.12
N ARG A 485 -32.11 -2.21 24.33
CA ARG A 485 -32.86 -0.97 24.61
C ARG A 485 -33.67 -0.48 23.41
N LEU A 486 -33.12 -0.60 22.19
CA LEU A 486 -33.73 -0.04 20.98
C LEU A 486 -34.73 -0.98 20.29
N LEU A 487 -34.39 -2.26 20.15
CA LEU A 487 -35.13 -3.25 19.37
C LEU A 487 -35.75 -4.34 20.25
N GLY A 488 -35.34 -4.42 21.52
CA GLY A 488 -35.79 -5.46 22.45
C GLY A 488 -34.94 -6.73 22.39
N PRO A 489 -35.06 -7.60 23.42
CA PRO A 489 -34.20 -8.78 23.61
C PRO A 489 -34.46 -9.91 22.60
N GLY A 490 -35.60 -9.89 21.91
CA GLY A 490 -36.02 -10.92 20.94
C GLY A 490 -35.89 -10.52 19.47
N HIS A 491 -35.35 -9.33 19.16
CA HIS A 491 -35.16 -8.90 17.78
C HIS A 491 -34.01 -9.69 17.12
N PRO A 492 -34.13 -10.11 15.84
CA PRO A 492 -33.11 -10.92 15.16
C PRO A 492 -31.68 -10.38 15.29
N THR A 493 -31.46 -9.08 15.06
CA THR A 493 -30.14 -8.44 15.21
C THR A 493 -29.59 -8.48 16.64
N THR A 494 -30.46 -8.37 17.65
CA THR A 494 -30.08 -8.50 19.07
C THR A 494 -29.64 -9.93 19.37
N LEU A 495 -30.33 -10.93 18.80
CA LEU A 495 -29.98 -12.34 18.94
C LEU A 495 -28.65 -12.67 18.26
N THR A 496 -28.41 -12.16 17.05
CA THR A 496 -27.12 -12.32 16.35
C THR A 496 -25.96 -11.72 17.15
N THR A 497 -26.13 -10.50 17.68
CA THR A 497 -25.09 -9.86 18.51
C THR A 497 -24.82 -10.66 19.79
N ARG A 498 -25.87 -11.19 20.43
CA ARG A 498 -25.75 -12.05 21.62
C ARG A 498 -25.02 -13.36 21.30
N GLU A 499 -25.22 -13.91 20.12
CA GLU A 499 -24.49 -15.08 19.65
C GLU A 499 -23.00 -14.79 19.43
N HIS A 500 -22.68 -13.68 18.76
CA HIS A 500 -21.31 -13.25 18.54
C HIS A 500 -20.57 -13.04 19.88
N LEU A 501 -21.22 -12.32 20.81
CA LEU A 501 -20.72 -12.14 22.18
C LEU A 501 -20.39 -13.47 22.85
N ALA A 502 -21.32 -14.42 22.77
CA ALA A 502 -21.13 -15.71 23.39
C ALA A 502 -20.02 -16.54 22.70
N ASP A 503 -19.76 -16.37 21.40
CA ASP A 503 -18.63 -17.04 20.72
C ASP A 503 -17.30 -16.47 21.21
N ALA A 504 -17.17 -15.14 21.32
CA ALA A 504 -15.99 -14.52 21.90
C ALA A 504 -15.75 -14.94 23.36
N GLN A 505 -16.79 -14.98 24.19
CA GLN A 505 -16.66 -15.43 25.60
C GLN A 505 -16.20 -16.88 25.71
N CYS A 506 -16.67 -17.77 24.82
CA CYS A 506 -16.18 -19.15 24.76
C CYS A 506 -14.71 -19.22 24.34
N ARG A 507 -14.29 -18.43 23.34
CA ARG A 507 -12.88 -18.35 22.90
C ARG A 507 -11.96 -17.74 23.96
N ALA A 508 -12.47 -16.86 24.80
CA ALA A 508 -11.76 -16.29 25.95
C ALA A 508 -11.60 -17.27 27.13
N GLY A 509 -12.11 -18.52 27.01
CA GLY A 509 -11.98 -19.55 28.04
C GLY A 509 -13.00 -19.46 29.19
N GLY A 510 -14.04 -18.63 29.07
CA GLY A 510 -15.09 -18.48 30.08
C GLY A 510 -16.30 -19.39 29.85
N THR A 511 -16.87 -19.95 30.93
CA THR A 511 -18.17 -20.67 30.90
C THR A 511 -19.38 -19.73 30.74
N GLY A 512 -19.17 -18.42 30.83
CA GLY A 512 -20.22 -17.39 30.72
C GLY A 512 -20.97 -17.40 29.39
N GLY A 513 -20.28 -17.65 28.27
CA GLY A 513 -20.89 -17.69 26.93
C GLY A 513 -21.90 -18.83 26.76
N ALA A 514 -21.69 -19.98 27.42
CA ALA A 514 -22.65 -21.07 27.43
C ALA A 514 -23.90 -20.70 28.24
N ILE A 515 -23.72 -20.10 29.43
CA ILE A 515 -24.83 -19.66 30.29
C ILE A 515 -25.69 -18.60 29.57
N SER A 516 -25.06 -17.62 28.91
CA SER A 516 -25.78 -16.59 28.16
C SER A 516 -26.56 -17.16 26.98
N ARG A 517 -26.02 -18.19 26.28
CA ARG A 517 -26.76 -18.89 25.21
C ARG A 517 -27.93 -19.70 25.75
N GLU A 518 -27.80 -20.35 26.90
CA GLU A 518 -28.91 -21.07 27.55
C GLU A 518 -30.07 -20.13 27.91
N GLN A 519 -29.76 -18.98 28.50
CA GLN A 519 -30.75 -17.97 28.86
C GLN A 519 -31.47 -17.43 27.62
N ALA A 520 -30.74 -17.18 26.53
CA ALA A 520 -31.30 -16.72 25.27
C ALA A 520 -32.23 -17.77 24.64
N LEU A 521 -31.83 -19.04 24.64
CA LEU A 521 -32.65 -20.14 24.14
C LEU A 521 -33.93 -20.29 24.96
N ALA A 522 -33.84 -20.29 26.30
CA ALA A 522 -35.01 -20.40 27.17
C ALA A 522 -36.02 -19.25 26.95
N ALA A 523 -35.54 -18.03 26.72
CA ALA A 523 -36.41 -16.90 26.39
C ALA A 523 -37.11 -17.07 25.02
N LEU A 524 -36.40 -17.56 24.01
CA LEU A 524 -36.96 -17.83 22.68
C LEU A 524 -37.97 -18.99 22.70
N GLU A 525 -37.67 -20.06 23.44
CA GLU A 525 -38.60 -21.18 23.66
C GLU A 525 -39.89 -20.70 24.33
N SER A 526 -39.78 -19.84 25.34
CA SER A 526 -40.95 -19.27 26.03
C SER A 526 -41.77 -18.33 25.16
N MET A 527 -41.14 -17.53 24.29
CA MET A 527 -41.83 -16.52 23.46
C MET A 527 -42.42 -17.09 22.18
N LEU A 528 -41.67 -17.96 21.50
CA LEU A 528 -41.95 -18.39 20.13
C LEU A 528 -42.31 -19.88 20.05
N GLY A 529 -41.95 -20.66 21.08
CA GLY A 529 -42.05 -22.11 21.10
C GLY A 529 -40.75 -22.80 20.63
N PRO A 530 -40.54 -24.07 21.02
CA PRO A 530 -39.29 -24.82 20.75
C PRO A 530 -39.07 -25.13 19.27
N ASP A 531 -40.14 -25.24 18.48
CA ASP A 531 -40.08 -25.67 17.07
C ASP A 531 -39.94 -24.51 16.07
N ARG A 532 -39.80 -23.26 16.53
CA ARG A 532 -39.66 -22.14 15.58
C ARG A 532 -38.25 -22.11 15.00
N PRO A 533 -38.07 -21.76 13.71
CA PRO A 533 -36.75 -21.71 13.07
C PRO A 533 -35.69 -20.91 13.84
N GLY A 534 -36.09 -19.78 14.45
CA GLY A 534 -35.20 -18.96 15.29
C GLY A 534 -34.77 -19.65 16.58
N THR A 535 -35.65 -20.42 17.22
CA THR A 535 -35.35 -21.21 18.42
C THR A 535 -34.42 -22.38 18.11
N LEU A 536 -34.66 -23.06 16.98
CA LEU A 536 -33.82 -24.16 16.51
C LEU A 536 -32.40 -23.70 16.15
N THR A 537 -32.28 -22.51 15.56
CA THR A 537 -30.98 -21.89 15.24
C THR A 537 -30.21 -21.55 16.52
N ALA A 538 -30.88 -20.96 17.52
CA ALA A 538 -30.28 -20.68 18.83
C ALA A 538 -29.83 -21.97 19.55
N GLY A 539 -30.60 -23.06 19.44
CA GLY A 539 -30.24 -24.38 19.96
C GLY A 539 -29.02 -24.98 19.26
N ASP A 540 -28.95 -24.92 17.93
CA ASP A 540 -27.78 -25.38 17.16
C ASP A 540 -26.50 -24.62 17.56
N HIS A 541 -26.59 -23.30 17.76
CA HIS A 541 -25.46 -22.48 18.20
C HIS A 541 -25.03 -22.77 19.65
N LEU A 542 -25.97 -23.09 20.55
CA LEU A 542 -25.67 -23.55 21.90
C LEU A 542 -24.96 -24.92 21.89
N ALA A 543 -25.46 -25.86 21.09
CA ALA A 543 -24.84 -27.18 20.97
C ALA A 543 -23.43 -27.11 20.37
N LEU A 544 -23.21 -26.20 19.40
CA LEU A 544 -21.87 -25.93 18.86
C LEU A 544 -20.92 -25.35 19.92
N ALA A 545 -21.42 -24.50 20.82
CA ALA A 545 -20.62 -23.99 21.93
C ALA A 545 -20.17 -25.12 22.87
N TYR A 546 -21.10 -26.00 23.26
CA TYR A 546 -20.77 -27.21 24.05
C TYR A 546 -19.81 -28.17 23.34
N PHE A 547 -19.89 -28.23 22.01
CA PHE A 547 -18.98 -29.05 21.23
C PHE A 547 -17.53 -28.52 21.24
N ARG A 548 -17.35 -27.20 21.23
CA ARG A 548 -16.02 -26.55 21.14
C ARG A 548 -15.27 -26.47 22.48
N THR A 549 -15.96 -26.47 23.62
CA THR A 549 -15.32 -26.36 24.95
C THR A 549 -14.40 -27.54 25.28
N GLU A 550 -14.66 -28.73 24.74
CA GLU A 550 -13.83 -29.92 24.92
C GLU A 550 -12.44 -29.79 24.26
N GLU A 551 -12.31 -28.97 23.21
CA GLU A 551 -11.05 -28.77 22.47
C GLU A 551 -10.01 -27.98 23.29
N THR A 552 -10.42 -27.33 24.38
CA THR A 552 -9.57 -26.51 25.26
C THR A 552 -9.09 -27.20 26.54
N GLY A 553 -9.45 -28.49 26.74
CA GLY A 553 -8.90 -29.31 27.84
C GLY A 553 -9.48 -29.05 29.24
N PHE A 554 -10.57 -28.27 29.38
CA PHE A 554 -11.14 -27.88 30.67
C PHE A 554 -12.38 -28.67 31.16
N GLY A 555 -12.74 -29.79 30.53
CA GLY A 555 -13.84 -30.60 31.08
C GLY A 555 -13.99 -31.98 30.45
N GLU A 556 -13.99 -33.02 31.28
CA GLU A 556 -14.61 -34.29 30.94
C GLU A 556 -16.13 -34.07 30.73
N GLY A 557 -16.52 -33.82 29.48
CA GLY A 557 -17.85 -34.12 28.94
C GLY A 557 -18.92 -33.02 28.99
N ASP A 558 -18.90 -32.08 28.03
CA ASP A 558 -20.11 -31.31 27.65
C ASP A 558 -20.84 -31.88 26.42
N MET A 559 -20.32 -32.96 25.80
CA MET A 559 -21.07 -33.71 24.78
C MET A 559 -22.40 -34.26 25.32
N ARG A 560 -22.52 -34.50 26.64
CA ARG A 560 -23.78 -34.83 27.32
C ARG A 560 -24.84 -33.74 27.20
N ARG A 561 -24.46 -32.48 26.99
CA ARG A 561 -25.38 -31.34 26.78
C ARG A 561 -25.55 -31.01 25.30
N ALA A 562 -24.50 -31.15 24.49
CA ALA A 562 -24.58 -30.91 23.04
C ALA A 562 -25.51 -31.92 22.33
N VAL A 563 -25.38 -33.21 22.66
CA VAL A 563 -26.13 -34.29 21.99
C VAL A 563 -27.65 -34.13 22.13
N PRO A 564 -28.24 -33.94 23.32
CA PRO A 564 -29.69 -33.78 23.45
C PRO A 564 -30.25 -32.58 22.67
N VAL A 565 -29.52 -31.46 22.62
CA VAL A 565 -29.94 -30.26 21.90
C VAL A 565 -29.94 -30.52 20.38
N TRP A 566 -28.90 -31.17 19.84
CA TRP A 566 -28.88 -31.55 18.43
C TRP A 566 -29.86 -32.68 18.07
N GLU A 567 -30.15 -33.61 18.99
CA GLU A 567 -31.21 -34.62 18.80
C GLU A 567 -32.58 -33.95 18.66
N GLN A 568 -32.91 -33.01 19.56
CA GLN A 568 -34.16 -32.26 19.52
C GLN A 568 -34.25 -31.40 18.25
N ALA A 569 -33.17 -30.69 17.89
CA ALA A 569 -33.13 -29.85 16.70
C ALA A 569 -33.27 -30.67 15.40
N ALA A 570 -32.57 -31.80 15.30
CA ALA A 570 -32.68 -32.69 14.15
C ALA A 570 -34.11 -33.25 14.00
N ALA A 571 -34.73 -33.69 15.11
CA ALA A 571 -36.10 -34.20 15.08
C ALA A 571 -37.13 -33.13 14.70
N ALA A 572 -36.98 -31.89 15.20
CA ALA A 572 -37.86 -30.79 14.83
C ALA A 572 -37.70 -30.38 13.36
N LEU A 573 -36.46 -30.24 12.87
CA LEU A 573 -36.19 -29.89 11.47
C LEU A 573 -36.65 -31.00 10.50
N GLU A 574 -36.52 -32.26 10.87
CA GLU A 574 -37.03 -33.39 10.09
C GLU A 574 -38.56 -33.36 9.97
N ARG A 575 -39.29 -32.98 11.03
CA ARG A 575 -40.75 -32.80 10.94
C ARG A 575 -41.17 -31.57 10.13
N LEU A 576 -40.43 -30.47 10.24
CA LEU A 576 -40.82 -29.18 9.67
C LEU A 576 -40.44 -29.03 8.20
N LEU A 577 -39.21 -29.43 7.87
CA LEU A 577 -38.60 -29.21 6.55
C LEU A 577 -38.45 -30.53 5.78
N GLY A 578 -38.63 -31.66 6.45
CA GLY A 578 -38.38 -32.99 5.90
C GLY A 578 -36.95 -33.47 6.15
N PRO A 579 -36.72 -34.80 6.01
CA PRO A 579 -35.42 -35.43 6.22
C PRO A 579 -34.34 -34.98 5.21
N ASP A 580 -34.76 -34.54 4.03
CA ASP A 580 -33.89 -34.23 2.89
C ASP A 580 -33.50 -32.75 2.80
N HIS A 581 -34.06 -31.89 3.65
CA HIS A 581 -33.78 -30.46 3.59
C HIS A 581 -32.31 -30.18 3.96
N PRO A 582 -31.59 -29.30 3.24
CA PRO A 582 -30.17 -29.02 3.51
C PRO A 582 -29.83 -28.66 4.96
N THR A 583 -30.71 -27.90 5.63
CA THR A 583 -30.57 -27.56 7.06
C THR A 583 -30.73 -28.78 7.98
N THR A 584 -31.67 -29.67 7.68
CA THR A 584 -31.87 -30.94 8.41
C THR A 584 -30.63 -31.82 8.25
N LEU A 585 -30.11 -31.95 7.03
CA LEU A 585 -28.91 -32.72 6.73
C LEU A 585 -27.67 -32.16 7.45
N SER A 586 -27.50 -30.84 7.46
CA SER A 586 -26.39 -30.19 8.16
C SER A 586 -26.44 -30.44 9.67
N THR A 587 -27.63 -30.41 10.26
CA THR A 587 -27.83 -30.69 11.70
C THR A 587 -27.58 -32.16 12.02
N ARG A 588 -28.07 -33.10 11.19
CA ARG A 588 -27.78 -34.55 11.35
C ARG A 588 -26.30 -34.87 11.22
N HIS A 589 -25.59 -34.17 10.33
CA HIS A 589 -24.14 -34.28 10.20
C HIS A 589 -23.42 -33.86 11.49
N ARG A 590 -23.81 -32.73 12.09
CA ARG A 590 -23.26 -32.25 13.37
C ARG A 590 -23.60 -33.20 14.52
N LEU A 591 -24.81 -33.75 14.56
CA LEU A 591 -25.20 -34.77 15.53
C LEU A 591 -24.33 -36.04 15.43
N ALA A 592 -24.07 -36.51 14.21
CA ALA A 592 -23.17 -37.65 13.98
C ALA A 592 -21.74 -37.37 14.46
N LEU A 593 -21.26 -36.14 14.25
CA LEU A 593 -19.96 -35.67 14.75
C LEU A 593 -19.93 -35.63 16.28
N ALA A 594 -21.00 -35.15 16.91
CA ALA A 594 -21.15 -35.12 18.36
C ALA A 594 -21.10 -36.54 18.95
N TYR A 595 -21.85 -37.49 18.39
CA TYR A 595 -21.78 -38.90 18.81
C TYR A 595 -20.38 -39.48 18.63
N SER A 596 -19.71 -39.18 17.51
CA SER A 596 -18.36 -39.68 17.25
C SER A 596 -17.36 -39.18 18.29
N ARG A 597 -17.48 -37.91 18.68
CA ARG A 597 -16.60 -37.26 19.65
C ARG A 597 -16.90 -37.66 21.10
N ALA A 598 -18.18 -37.93 21.41
CA ALA A 598 -18.61 -38.57 22.65
C ALA A 598 -18.20 -40.05 22.77
N GLY A 599 -17.59 -40.64 21.74
CA GLY A 599 -17.19 -42.05 21.70
C GLY A 599 -18.32 -43.03 21.37
N ASP A 600 -19.55 -42.56 21.12
CA ASP A 600 -20.70 -43.40 20.76
C ASP A 600 -20.71 -43.71 19.24
N ARG A 601 -19.77 -44.55 18.84
CA ARG A 601 -19.57 -44.96 17.45
C ARG A 601 -20.78 -45.68 16.85
N GLY A 602 -21.49 -46.44 17.68
CA GLY A 602 -22.67 -47.22 17.28
C GLY A 602 -23.80 -46.34 16.78
N LYS A 603 -23.92 -45.11 17.30
CA LYS A 603 -24.86 -44.11 16.79
C LYS A 603 -24.27 -43.20 15.71
N ALA A 604 -22.97 -42.86 15.82
CA ALA A 604 -22.33 -41.94 14.87
C ALA A 604 -22.33 -42.48 13.43
N ILE A 605 -21.89 -43.73 13.23
CA ILE A 605 -21.69 -44.31 11.89
C ILE A 605 -23.00 -44.40 11.11
N PRO A 606 -24.11 -44.97 11.66
CA PRO A 606 -25.37 -45.03 10.92
C PRO A 606 -25.92 -43.65 10.54
N VAL A 607 -25.81 -42.66 11.43
CA VAL A 607 -26.29 -41.29 11.14
C VAL A 607 -25.42 -40.65 10.05
N TYR A 608 -24.10 -40.83 10.08
CA TYR A 608 -23.23 -40.37 9.01
C TYR A 608 -23.55 -41.03 7.67
N GLU A 609 -23.74 -42.36 7.62
CA GLU A 609 -24.05 -43.07 6.37
C GLU A 609 -25.35 -42.59 5.74
N GLN A 610 -26.41 -42.45 6.56
CA GLN A 610 -27.69 -41.93 6.10
C GLN A 610 -27.58 -40.48 5.63
N THR A 611 -26.86 -39.63 6.38
CA THR A 611 -26.73 -38.20 6.07
C THR A 611 -25.89 -37.98 4.82
N VAL A 612 -24.79 -38.71 4.65
CA VAL A 612 -23.94 -38.63 3.44
C VAL A 612 -24.72 -39.09 2.22
N ALA A 613 -25.42 -40.22 2.29
CA ALA A 613 -26.23 -40.71 1.17
C ALA A 613 -27.34 -39.71 0.77
N ALA A 614 -27.96 -39.05 1.75
CA ALA A 614 -28.95 -38.01 1.49
C ALA A 614 -28.32 -36.73 0.92
N MET A 615 -27.18 -36.28 1.45
CA MET A 615 -26.43 -35.13 0.91
C MET A 615 -25.95 -35.37 -0.53
N GLU A 616 -25.46 -36.57 -0.85
CA GLU A 616 -25.07 -36.94 -2.22
C GLU A 616 -26.24 -36.84 -3.21
N ARG A 617 -27.43 -37.29 -2.79
CA ARG A 617 -28.63 -37.23 -3.64
C ARG A 617 -29.19 -35.81 -3.78
N VAL A 618 -29.17 -35.02 -2.71
CA VAL A 618 -29.83 -33.69 -2.67
C VAL A 618 -28.90 -32.57 -3.12
N LEU A 619 -27.67 -32.53 -2.60
CA LEU A 619 -26.69 -31.47 -2.87
C LEU A 619 -25.74 -31.85 -4.00
N GLY A 620 -25.65 -33.14 -4.33
CA GLY A 620 -24.66 -33.69 -5.24
C GLY A 620 -23.42 -34.19 -4.48
N ALA A 621 -22.73 -35.17 -5.10
CA ALA A 621 -21.53 -35.79 -4.52
C ALA A 621 -20.36 -34.81 -4.34
N GLU A 622 -20.29 -33.78 -5.20
CA GLU A 622 -19.20 -32.79 -5.25
C GLU A 622 -19.45 -31.54 -4.38
N HIS A 623 -20.60 -31.45 -3.70
CA HIS A 623 -20.91 -30.29 -2.88
C HIS A 623 -20.00 -30.24 -1.63
N PRO A 624 -19.45 -29.06 -1.23
CA PRO A 624 -18.49 -28.95 -0.11
C PRO A 624 -18.97 -29.61 1.19
N SER A 625 -20.25 -29.47 1.52
CA SER A 625 -20.85 -30.10 2.71
C SER A 625 -20.91 -31.63 2.62
N THR A 626 -21.20 -32.19 1.44
CA THR A 626 -21.21 -33.64 1.19
C THR A 626 -19.81 -34.22 1.38
N LEU A 627 -18.80 -33.51 0.88
CA LEU A 627 -17.40 -33.90 0.98
C LEU A 627 -16.89 -33.85 2.41
N THR A 628 -17.22 -32.78 3.15
CA THR A 628 -16.92 -32.67 4.58
C THR A 628 -17.58 -33.80 5.38
N ALA A 629 -18.83 -34.12 5.06
CA ALA A 629 -19.56 -35.22 5.70
C ALA A 629 -18.94 -36.58 5.43
N ARG A 630 -18.52 -36.84 4.18
CA ARG A 630 -17.73 -38.03 3.80
C ARG A 630 -16.41 -38.10 4.55
N LEU A 631 -15.68 -36.99 4.64
CA LEU A 631 -14.41 -36.92 5.37
C LEU A 631 -14.60 -37.30 6.84
N HIS A 632 -15.64 -36.80 7.50
CA HIS A 632 -15.93 -37.11 8.90
C HIS A 632 -16.42 -38.56 9.09
N LEU A 633 -17.25 -39.08 8.18
CA LEU A 633 -17.63 -40.51 8.17
C LEU A 633 -16.38 -41.39 8.04
N ASN A 634 -15.45 -41.01 7.16
CA ASN A 634 -14.17 -41.71 6.99
C ASN A 634 -13.30 -41.61 8.25
N THR A 635 -13.32 -40.49 8.98
CA THR A 635 -12.66 -40.38 10.30
C THR A 635 -13.27 -41.35 11.31
N ALA A 636 -14.60 -41.43 11.36
CA ALA A 636 -15.32 -42.33 12.27
C ALA A 636 -14.98 -43.80 11.99
N TYR A 637 -14.75 -44.16 10.71
CA TYR A 637 -14.25 -45.46 10.31
C TYR A 637 -12.75 -45.67 10.61
N GLY A 638 -11.88 -44.70 10.33
CA GLY A 638 -10.42 -44.84 10.54
C GLY A 638 -9.99 -44.92 12.00
N ASN A 639 -10.80 -44.39 12.93
CA ASN A 639 -10.60 -44.55 14.37
C ASN A 639 -11.12 -45.90 14.93
N ALA A 640 -11.83 -46.68 14.10
CA ALA A 640 -12.12 -48.07 14.41
C ALA A 640 -10.83 -48.87 14.21
N HIS A 641 -10.37 -49.59 15.22
CA HIS A 641 -9.21 -50.48 15.15
C HIS A 641 -9.48 -51.74 14.29
N GLU A 642 -10.37 -51.67 13.31
CA GLU A 642 -10.67 -52.76 12.39
C GLU A 642 -10.15 -52.41 10.99
N PRO A 643 -9.00 -52.98 10.58
CA PRO A 643 -8.54 -52.92 9.20
C PRO A 643 -9.41 -53.87 8.35
N GLY A 644 -10.63 -53.44 8.03
CA GLY A 644 -11.50 -54.11 7.09
C GLY A 644 -11.27 -53.61 5.67
N THR A 645 -11.29 -54.51 4.68
CA THR A 645 -11.14 -54.21 3.23
C THR A 645 -12.12 -53.13 2.75
N ARG A 646 -13.29 -52.99 3.41
CA ARG A 646 -14.29 -51.96 3.10
C ARG A 646 -13.88 -50.54 3.55
N ALA A 647 -13.18 -50.40 4.67
CA ALA A 647 -12.73 -49.09 5.16
C ALA A 647 -11.60 -48.54 4.27
N VAL A 648 -10.64 -49.40 3.90
CA VAL A 648 -9.57 -49.07 2.95
C VAL A 648 -10.13 -48.67 1.59
N SER A 649 -11.05 -49.47 1.03
CA SER A 649 -11.66 -49.17 -0.28
C SER A 649 -12.41 -47.83 -0.30
N ARG A 650 -13.09 -47.46 0.79
CA ARG A 650 -13.76 -46.15 0.91
C ARG A 650 -12.78 -44.99 1.08
N LEU A 651 -11.66 -45.20 1.79
CA LEU A 651 -10.59 -44.19 1.90
C LEU A 651 -9.86 -43.99 0.56
N GLU A 652 -9.62 -45.06 -0.21
CA GLU A 652 -9.07 -44.97 -1.57
C GLU A 652 -9.98 -44.16 -2.50
N GLN A 653 -11.30 -44.45 -2.47
CA GLN A 653 -12.29 -43.70 -3.24
C GLN A 653 -12.32 -42.23 -2.82
N ALA A 654 -12.30 -41.93 -1.52
CA ALA A 654 -12.30 -40.57 -1.01
C ALA A 654 -11.04 -39.76 -1.39
N LEU A 655 -9.87 -40.40 -1.42
CA LEU A 655 -8.65 -39.77 -1.89
C LEU A 655 -8.74 -39.50 -3.41
N ALA A 656 -9.18 -40.48 -4.19
CA ALA A 656 -9.34 -40.32 -5.64
C ALA A 656 -10.33 -39.20 -6.00
N ASP A 657 -11.42 -39.07 -5.25
CA ASP A 657 -12.41 -38.01 -5.43
C ASP A 657 -11.81 -36.64 -5.07
N SER A 658 -11.12 -36.54 -3.93
CA SER A 658 -10.48 -35.29 -3.47
C SER A 658 -9.39 -34.80 -4.44
N GLU A 659 -8.58 -35.71 -4.99
CA GLU A 659 -7.54 -35.38 -5.97
C GLU A 659 -8.10 -34.94 -7.33
N ARG A 660 -9.28 -35.44 -7.73
CA ARG A 660 -9.95 -34.96 -8.95
C ARG A 660 -10.44 -33.51 -8.82
N GLN A 661 -10.84 -33.12 -7.62
CA GLN A 661 -11.46 -31.82 -7.37
C GLN A 661 -10.46 -30.70 -7.05
N HIS A 662 -9.47 -30.98 -6.21
CA HIS A 662 -8.52 -29.97 -5.72
C HIS A 662 -7.13 -30.10 -6.34
N GLY A 663 -7.02 -30.99 -7.33
CA GLY A 663 -5.76 -31.40 -7.91
C GLY A 663 -4.96 -32.35 -7.01
N PRO A 664 -3.99 -33.07 -7.59
CA PRO A 664 -3.18 -34.07 -6.89
C PRO A 664 -2.30 -33.50 -5.76
N HIS A 665 -2.12 -32.18 -5.72
CA HIS A 665 -1.29 -31.45 -4.76
C HIS A 665 -2.11 -30.56 -3.80
N GLY A 666 -3.45 -30.62 -3.83
CA GLY A 666 -4.31 -29.78 -2.99
C GLY A 666 -4.27 -30.15 -1.50
N LEU A 667 -4.18 -29.16 -0.62
CA LEU A 667 -4.14 -29.32 0.84
C LEU A 667 -5.36 -30.07 1.41
N LEU A 668 -6.50 -30.00 0.73
CA LEU A 668 -7.74 -30.69 1.12
C LEU A 668 -7.69 -32.22 0.89
N ALA A 669 -6.73 -32.73 0.09
CA ALA A 669 -6.51 -34.17 -0.10
C ALA A 669 -5.61 -34.79 0.97
N ARG A 670 -4.84 -33.96 1.69
CA ARG A 670 -3.86 -34.38 2.70
C ARG A 670 -4.46 -35.17 3.87
N PRO A 671 -5.61 -34.78 4.47
CA PRO A 671 -6.23 -35.57 5.53
C PRO A 671 -6.63 -36.98 5.07
N SER A 672 -7.14 -37.10 3.85
CA SER A 672 -7.52 -38.39 3.24
C SER A 672 -6.29 -39.26 3.00
N ARG A 673 -5.20 -38.68 2.48
CA ARG A 673 -3.93 -39.37 2.23
C ARG A 673 -3.28 -39.86 3.52
N ASN A 674 -3.19 -39.01 4.55
CA ASN A 674 -2.66 -39.37 5.87
C ASN A 674 -3.41 -40.55 6.52
N ARG A 675 -4.74 -40.59 6.37
CA ARG A 675 -5.56 -41.68 6.92
C ARG A 675 -5.38 -42.98 6.14
N LEU A 676 -5.27 -42.90 4.82
CA LEU A 676 -5.01 -44.05 3.97
C LEU A 676 -3.61 -44.65 4.25
N ILE A 677 -2.59 -43.81 4.47
CA ILE A 677 -1.26 -44.22 4.94
C ILE A 677 -1.37 -45.00 6.26
N ARG A 678 -2.08 -44.47 7.26
CA ARG A 678 -2.28 -45.15 8.55
C ARG A 678 -3.01 -46.49 8.40
N ALA A 679 -4.06 -46.53 7.56
CA ALA A 679 -4.83 -47.74 7.31
C ALA A 679 -3.98 -48.82 6.62
N TYR A 680 -3.17 -48.46 5.63
CA TYR A 680 -2.25 -49.39 4.97
C TYR A 680 -1.18 -49.92 5.92
N ARG A 681 -0.58 -49.06 6.75
CA ARG A 681 0.40 -49.49 7.76
C ARG A 681 -0.22 -50.43 8.79
N ALA A 682 -1.42 -50.13 9.28
CA ALA A 682 -2.15 -51.00 10.22
C ALA A 682 -2.53 -52.35 9.59
N ALA A 683 -2.73 -52.40 8.27
CA ALA A 683 -2.97 -53.62 7.51
C ALA A 683 -1.68 -54.35 7.07
N GLY A 684 -0.49 -53.79 7.35
CA GLY A 684 0.80 -54.30 6.89
C GLY A 684 1.08 -54.14 5.38
N ASP A 685 0.26 -53.36 4.67
CA ASP A 685 0.43 -53.08 3.22
C ASP A 685 1.38 -51.89 3.00
N PHE A 686 2.66 -52.10 3.31
CA PHE A 686 3.69 -51.06 3.17
C PHE A 686 3.95 -50.67 1.71
N GLY A 687 3.66 -51.57 0.76
CA GLY A 687 3.80 -51.31 -0.68
C GLY A 687 2.91 -50.17 -1.17
N ARG A 688 1.76 -49.94 -0.52
CA ARG A 688 0.86 -48.80 -0.80
C ARG A 688 1.05 -47.63 0.15
N ALA A 689 1.53 -47.85 1.38
CA ALA A 689 1.78 -46.78 2.34
C ALA A 689 2.99 -45.89 1.98
N ILE A 690 4.11 -46.50 1.56
CA ILE A 690 5.37 -45.81 1.27
C ILE A 690 5.24 -44.76 0.15
N PRO A 691 4.65 -45.08 -1.03
CA PRO A 691 4.51 -44.10 -2.11
C PRO A 691 3.66 -42.89 -1.73
N LEU A 692 2.67 -43.06 -0.84
CA LEU A 692 1.84 -41.95 -0.36
C LEU A 692 2.60 -41.04 0.60
N LEU A 693 3.48 -41.61 1.44
CA LEU A 693 4.37 -40.85 2.33
C LEU A 693 5.41 -40.05 1.55
N GLU A 694 6.06 -40.66 0.55
CA GLU A 694 7.01 -39.96 -0.33
C GLU A 694 6.34 -38.80 -1.08
N ARG A 695 5.09 -38.99 -1.52
CA ARG A 695 4.29 -37.96 -2.20
C ARG A 695 3.96 -36.78 -1.28
N GLU A 696 3.61 -37.02 -0.01
CA GLU A 696 3.38 -35.94 0.97
C GLU A 696 4.64 -35.10 1.20
N ILE A 697 5.79 -35.76 1.35
CA ILE A 697 7.08 -35.07 1.54
C ILE A 697 7.40 -34.18 0.33
N ALA A 698 7.20 -34.70 -0.89
CA ALA A 698 7.44 -33.92 -2.12
C ALA A 698 6.50 -32.71 -2.24
N ILE A 699 5.22 -32.86 -1.86
CA ILE A 699 4.25 -31.76 -1.86
C ILE A 699 4.67 -30.66 -0.88
N SER A 700 4.99 -31.02 0.37
CA SER A 700 5.42 -30.04 1.36
C SER A 700 6.73 -29.35 1.00
N LYS A 701 7.73 -30.06 0.43
CA LYS A 701 8.98 -29.42 -0.03
C LYS A 701 8.72 -28.41 -1.15
N ALA A 702 7.86 -28.74 -2.12
CA ALA A 702 7.50 -27.81 -3.19
C ALA A 702 6.76 -26.56 -2.66
N GLN A 703 5.93 -26.70 -1.63
CA GLN A 703 5.22 -25.58 -1.00
C GLN A 703 6.16 -24.64 -0.25
N GLN A 704 7.14 -25.20 0.48
CA GLN A 704 8.18 -24.44 1.17
C GLN A 704 9.02 -23.58 0.20
N GLU A 705 9.37 -24.12 -0.97
CA GLU A 705 10.12 -23.39 -2.01
C GLU A 705 9.34 -22.20 -2.62
N HIS A 706 8.01 -22.26 -2.61
CA HIS A 706 7.13 -21.23 -3.18
C HIS A 706 6.65 -20.20 -2.15
N GLY A 707 7.15 -20.23 -0.91
CA GLY A 707 6.85 -19.23 0.13
C GLY A 707 5.47 -19.33 0.77
N TRP A 708 4.75 -20.44 0.56
CA TRP A 708 3.48 -20.73 1.22
C TRP A 708 3.77 -21.33 2.60
N ILE A 709 4.03 -20.49 3.61
CA ILE A 709 4.31 -20.98 4.97
C ILE A 709 2.99 -21.06 5.75
N ASP A 710 2.46 -22.27 5.90
CA ASP A 710 1.43 -22.59 6.90
C ASP A 710 2.07 -23.38 8.06
N THR A 711 2.11 -22.77 9.25
CA THR A 711 2.79 -23.33 10.43
C THR A 711 2.09 -24.56 11.03
N GLU A 712 0.87 -24.92 10.61
CA GLU A 712 0.20 -26.15 11.04
C GLU A 712 0.26 -27.30 10.00
N GLY A 713 0.73 -27.02 8.78
CA GLY A 713 0.70 -27.96 7.65
C GLY A 713 2.02 -28.66 7.29
N ASP A 714 3.18 -28.03 7.53
CA ASP A 714 4.47 -28.51 7.01
C ASP A 714 5.30 -29.33 8.02
N ASP A 715 4.75 -30.46 8.47
CA ASP A 715 5.49 -31.44 9.30
C ASP A 715 6.34 -32.40 8.45
N ILE A 716 7.21 -31.86 7.57
CA ILE A 716 8.17 -32.67 6.78
C ILE A 716 8.95 -33.65 7.68
N PRO A 717 9.48 -33.23 8.85
CA PRO A 717 10.18 -34.15 9.74
C PRO A 717 9.31 -35.31 10.22
N GLY A 718 8.05 -35.07 10.60
CA GLY A 718 7.12 -36.12 11.00
C GLY A 718 6.84 -37.11 9.88
N TYR A 719 6.66 -36.64 8.64
CA TYR A 719 6.47 -37.53 7.49
C TYR A 719 7.68 -38.41 7.19
N CYS A 720 8.89 -37.87 7.32
CA CYS A 720 10.12 -38.62 7.11
C CYS A 720 10.38 -39.65 8.21
N ILE A 721 10.00 -39.36 9.47
CA ILE A 721 10.01 -40.34 10.57
C ILE A 721 9.03 -41.49 10.28
N GLU A 722 7.81 -41.16 9.84
CA GLU A 722 6.80 -42.16 9.48
C GLU A 722 7.22 -43.00 8.25
N LEU A 723 7.89 -42.40 7.27
CA LEU A 723 8.47 -43.08 6.11
C LEU A 723 9.61 -44.04 6.52
N ALA A 724 10.50 -43.59 7.40
CA ALA A 724 11.55 -44.44 7.94
C ALA A 724 10.98 -45.63 8.74
N ARG A 725 9.94 -45.37 9.55
CA ARG A 725 9.21 -46.44 10.27
C ARG A 725 8.58 -47.43 9.30
N ALA A 726 7.92 -46.96 8.24
CA ALA A 726 7.32 -47.82 7.23
C ALA A 726 8.35 -48.70 6.50
N HIS A 727 9.51 -48.16 6.12
CA HIS A 727 10.59 -48.96 5.52
C HIS A 727 11.15 -50.00 6.50
N ARG A 728 11.29 -49.65 7.78
CA ARG A 728 11.74 -50.59 8.80
C ARG A 728 10.73 -51.72 9.05
N GLU A 729 9.44 -51.39 9.17
CA GLU A 729 8.36 -52.38 9.31
C GLU A 729 8.22 -53.26 8.05
N ALA A 730 8.57 -52.73 6.87
CA ALA A 730 8.65 -53.47 5.61
C ALA A 730 9.91 -54.34 5.43
N GLY A 731 10.84 -54.31 6.39
CA GLY A 731 12.08 -55.11 6.34
C GLY A 731 13.27 -54.48 5.62
N ASP A 732 13.27 -53.16 5.38
CA ASP A 732 14.39 -52.40 4.81
C ASP A 732 14.97 -51.38 5.82
N PRO A 733 15.72 -51.85 6.83
CA PRO A 733 16.28 -50.99 7.88
C PRO A 733 17.33 -50.01 7.34
N ARG A 734 18.05 -50.36 6.25
CA ARG A 734 19.05 -49.46 5.66
C ARG A 734 18.43 -48.26 4.97
N ARG A 735 17.29 -48.42 4.29
CA ARG A 735 16.55 -47.29 3.73
C ARG A 735 15.98 -46.41 4.82
N ALA A 736 15.46 -47.00 5.90
CA ALA A 736 15.02 -46.27 7.08
C ALA A 736 16.14 -45.39 7.67
N ILE A 737 17.34 -45.94 7.88
CA ILE A 737 18.49 -45.17 8.38
C ILE A 737 18.86 -44.03 7.43
N ARG A 738 18.91 -44.26 6.12
CA ARG A 738 19.25 -43.19 5.15
C ARG A 738 18.31 -42.00 5.22
N ILE A 739 17.00 -42.25 5.36
CA ILE A 739 15.99 -41.21 5.51
C ILE A 739 16.23 -40.43 6.81
N LEU A 740 16.45 -41.13 7.93
CA LEU A 740 16.68 -40.51 9.24
C LEU A 740 17.97 -39.67 9.28
N VAL A 741 19.05 -40.13 8.62
CA VAL A 741 20.31 -39.38 8.49
C VAL A 741 20.11 -38.09 7.71
N GLN A 742 19.32 -38.14 6.63
CA GLN A 742 19.02 -36.97 5.80
C GLN A 742 18.20 -35.92 6.58
N GLU A 743 17.19 -36.35 7.35
CA GLU A 743 16.39 -35.45 8.21
C GLU A 743 17.19 -34.82 9.35
N LEU A 744 18.06 -35.59 10.00
CA LEU A 744 18.96 -35.07 11.05
C LEU A 744 19.92 -34.00 10.52
N ALA A 745 20.22 -33.99 9.22
CA ALA A 745 21.02 -32.94 8.60
C ALA A 745 20.23 -31.64 8.38
N GLU A 746 18.94 -31.71 8.05
CA GLU A 746 18.07 -30.53 7.87
C GLU A 746 17.67 -29.90 9.23
N LEU A 747 17.40 -30.71 10.26
CA LEU A 747 17.08 -30.24 11.62
C LEU A 747 18.23 -29.48 12.31
N ALA A 748 19.48 -29.69 11.89
CA ALA A 748 20.64 -28.97 12.43
C ALA A 748 20.71 -27.49 12.01
N TYR A 749 19.85 -27.05 11.08
CA TYR A 749 19.89 -25.71 10.47
C TYR A 749 18.66 -24.82 10.74
N LEU A 750 17.66 -25.24 11.52
CA LEU A 750 16.46 -24.44 11.82
C LEU A 750 16.70 -23.41 12.94
N PRO A 751 16.57 -22.09 12.69
CA PRO A 751 16.66 -21.06 13.73
C PRO A 751 15.31 -20.93 14.45
N GLY A 752 15.24 -21.30 15.73
CA GLY A 752 14.02 -21.11 16.54
C GLY A 752 13.78 -22.13 17.66
N LEU A 753 14.50 -23.25 17.69
CA LEU A 753 14.49 -24.17 18.83
C LEU A 753 15.47 -23.65 19.89
N GLY A 754 14.94 -22.89 20.85
CA GLY A 754 15.71 -22.16 21.86
C GLY A 754 16.77 -22.97 22.60
N HIS A 755 17.91 -22.32 22.87
CA HIS A 755 18.99 -22.65 23.80
C HIS A 755 18.92 -24.00 24.55
N ALA A 756 19.13 -25.10 23.83
CA ALA A 756 19.57 -26.39 24.38
C ALA A 756 20.37 -27.18 23.33
N HIS A 757 21.34 -26.53 22.69
CA HIS A 757 22.40 -27.24 21.98
C HIS A 757 23.31 -27.92 23.02
N ASP A 758 23.09 -29.21 23.32
CA ASP A 758 24.21 -30.09 23.70
C ASP A 758 24.93 -30.38 22.36
N SER A 759 25.95 -29.58 22.03
CA SER A 759 26.55 -29.50 20.67
C SER A 759 27.16 -30.80 20.13
N ASP A 760 27.22 -31.87 20.91
CA ASP A 760 27.92 -33.12 20.54
C ASP A 760 26.99 -34.33 20.30
N ALA A 761 25.73 -34.29 20.75
CA ALA A 761 24.85 -35.48 20.72
C ALA A 761 24.30 -35.80 19.33
N VAL A 762 23.79 -34.80 18.60
CA VAL A 762 23.25 -34.97 17.23
C VAL A 762 24.35 -35.38 16.24
N PRO A 763 25.54 -34.75 16.22
CA PRO A 763 26.66 -35.21 15.39
C PRO A 763 27.17 -36.61 15.76
N ALA A 764 27.20 -36.97 17.05
CA ALA A 764 27.62 -38.31 17.48
C ALA A 764 26.61 -39.39 17.07
N PHE A 765 25.31 -39.12 17.22
CA PHE A 765 24.25 -40.04 16.81
C PHE A 765 24.20 -40.22 15.29
N ARG A 766 24.39 -39.14 14.53
CA ARG A 766 24.55 -39.22 13.07
C ARG A 766 25.74 -40.09 12.66
N ARG A 767 26.91 -39.95 13.32
CA ARG A 767 28.08 -40.81 13.06
C ARG A 767 27.80 -42.30 13.32
N LEU A 768 26.98 -42.63 14.33
CA LEU A 768 26.56 -44.02 14.60
C LEU A 768 25.65 -44.56 13.49
N LEU A 769 24.67 -43.77 13.03
CA LEU A 769 23.81 -44.14 11.92
C LEU A 769 24.59 -44.26 10.59
N ASP A 770 25.51 -43.33 10.32
CA ASP A 770 26.41 -43.37 9.16
C ASP A 770 27.30 -44.63 9.21
N ARG A 771 27.82 -45.01 10.38
CA ARG A 771 28.60 -46.23 10.56
C ARG A 771 27.79 -47.50 10.28
N ALA A 772 26.57 -47.57 10.81
CA ALA A 772 25.65 -48.69 10.57
C ALA A 772 25.21 -48.83 9.11
N LEU A 773 25.28 -47.76 8.31
CA LEU A 773 25.09 -47.84 6.85
C LEU A 773 26.27 -48.47 6.11
N HIS A 774 27.49 -48.34 6.64
CA HIS A 774 28.72 -48.87 6.01
C HIS A 774 29.05 -50.29 6.48
N GLU A 775 28.58 -50.70 7.65
CA GLU A 775 28.77 -52.03 8.19
C GLU A 775 27.67 -53.00 7.66
N HIS A 776 28.03 -54.26 7.42
CA HIS A 776 27.12 -55.22 6.74
C HIS A 776 26.09 -55.91 7.67
N ASP A 777 25.91 -55.43 8.91
CA ASP A 777 24.99 -56.02 9.90
C ASP A 777 23.58 -55.41 9.82
N GLU A 778 22.61 -56.19 9.32
CA GLU A 778 21.21 -55.76 9.20
C GLU A 778 20.45 -55.76 10.53
N GLU A 779 20.88 -56.56 11.51
CA GLU A 779 20.25 -56.67 12.82
C GLU A 779 20.64 -55.48 13.71
N GLU A 780 21.89 -55.04 13.63
CA GLU A 780 22.36 -53.79 14.24
C GLU A 780 21.73 -52.57 13.58
N ALA A 781 21.65 -52.53 12.24
CA ALA A 781 20.94 -51.49 11.52
C ALA A 781 19.45 -51.41 11.90
N GLY A 782 18.77 -52.55 12.03
CA GLY A 782 17.38 -52.62 12.48
C GLY A 782 17.18 -52.03 13.87
N ARG A 783 18.01 -52.42 14.85
CA ARG A 783 17.97 -51.91 16.23
C ARG A 783 18.23 -50.40 16.30
N LEU A 784 19.19 -49.89 15.54
CA LEU A 784 19.51 -48.46 15.50
C LEU A 784 18.40 -47.64 14.83
N ALA A 785 17.78 -48.17 13.77
CA ALA A 785 16.62 -47.53 13.13
C ALA A 785 15.42 -47.44 14.08
N ASP A 786 15.07 -48.52 14.76
CA ASP A 786 13.95 -48.58 15.72
C ASP A 786 14.15 -47.54 16.85
N ARG A 787 15.40 -47.42 17.35
CA ARG A 787 15.77 -46.47 18.40
C ARG A 787 15.75 -45.01 17.90
N ALA A 788 16.19 -44.76 16.67
CA ALA A 788 16.17 -43.43 16.05
C ALA A 788 14.75 -42.93 15.77
N VAL A 789 13.87 -43.79 15.27
CA VAL A 789 12.45 -43.48 15.05
C VAL A 789 11.75 -43.16 16.38
N ALA A 790 12.02 -43.95 17.43
CA ALA A 790 11.47 -43.70 18.76
C ALA A 790 11.95 -42.37 19.35
N MET A 791 13.24 -42.04 19.17
CA MET A 791 13.84 -40.80 19.66
C MET A 791 13.26 -39.57 18.99
N LEU A 792 13.16 -39.57 17.66
CA LEU A 792 12.66 -38.43 16.90
C LEU A 792 11.13 -38.25 17.04
N GLY A 793 10.38 -39.34 17.18
CA GLY A 793 8.92 -39.29 17.36
C GLY A 793 8.46 -38.81 18.75
N ALA A 794 9.31 -38.84 19.79
CA ALA A 794 8.96 -38.45 21.15
C ALA A 794 9.27 -36.96 21.47
N GLY A 795 9.89 -36.23 20.54
CA GLY A 795 10.45 -34.90 20.79
C GLY A 795 11.77 -34.97 21.57
N LEU A 796 12.74 -34.11 21.21
CA LEU A 796 14.07 -34.05 21.83
C LEU A 796 14.02 -33.45 23.26
N ASP A 797 13.51 -34.19 24.24
CA ASP A 797 13.47 -33.76 25.65
C ASP A 797 14.74 -34.15 26.44
N ARG A 798 15.05 -33.48 27.56
CA ARG A 798 16.33 -33.58 28.32
C ARG A 798 16.65 -34.94 28.98
N ARG A 799 15.87 -35.99 28.76
CA ARG A 799 15.99 -37.29 29.46
C ARG A 799 17.00 -38.28 28.85
N TRP A 800 17.68 -37.94 27.75
CA TRP A 800 18.43 -38.91 26.94
C TRP A 800 19.93 -39.11 27.27
N ARG A 801 20.50 -38.33 28.21
CA ARG A 801 21.92 -38.45 28.63
C ARG A 801 22.37 -39.85 29.10
N PRO A 802 21.52 -40.74 29.66
CA PRO A 802 21.95 -42.08 30.05
C PRO A 802 22.16 -43.04 28.86
N LEU A 803 21.43 -42.86 27.75
CA LEU A 803 21.37 -43.82 26.64
C LEU A 803 22.54 -43.69 25.64
N LEU A 804 23.17 -42.52 25.57
CA LEU A 804 24.39 -42.27 24.77
C LEU A 804 25.69 -42.73 25.47
N ARG A 805 25.62 -43.12 26.75
CA ARG A 805 26.80 -43.55 27.52
C ARG A 805 27.11 -45.04 27.43
N ASP A 806 26.16 -45.88 27.01
CA ASP A 806 26.35 -47.34 27.03
C ASP A 806 27.09 -47.91 25.81
N ASP A 807 27.05 -47.27 24.64
CA ASP A 807 27.75 -47.78 23.44
C ASP A 807 29.16 -47.17 23.25
N GLY A 808 29.66 -46.41 24.24
CA GLY A 808 31.07 -46.00 24.31
C GLY A 808 32.01 -47.11 24.81
N ARG A 809 31.47 -48.28 25.16
CA ARG A 809 32.25 -49.47 25.53
C ARG A 809 31.60 -50.75 24.99
N ARG A 810 31.54 -50.89 23.67
CA ARG A 810 31.90 -52.11 22.96
C ARG A 810 32.06 -51.84 21.47
#